data_AF-A0A352X7X8-F1
#
_entry.id   AF-A0A352X7X8-F1
#
_cell.length_a   1.000
_cell.length_b   1.000
_cell.length_c   1.000
_cell.angle_alpha   90.00
_cell.angle_beta   90.00
_cell.angle_gamma   90.00
#
_symmetry.space_group_name_H-M   'P 1'
#
loop_
_entity.id
_entity.type
_entity.pdbx_description
1 polymer ?
#
loop_
_entity_poly.entity_id
_entity_poly.type
_entity_poly.pdbx_seq_one_letter_code
_entity_poly.pdbx_strand_id
1 'polypeptide(L)'
;MIGRIYPKISVTFKILILSYSFYLFSSNLSEAANTCTPAKIKENIGKIQDSNNAISVEATYSVARCGSKSIQSIIQTLQQDQNPTIRIAAASALIYMGDTAKGAIPQLIETLRQDRDPNVRMSAADTLGKMKASAQAAIPQLIISLKQDRDANVRSSAASALGNIKNTGASIVPQLILSLKQDKDPNVRSNAASALGKMGDAAKSAVPQLIASLKTDLDIRKNAADALGKMGTSARVAIPQLITLLKDEKDPDIRRNAADALGKMGASAQVAIPQLIQTLQQDRDPHIRSAIATALGSMAESAKMTVPQLITALRQDRDPNVRRSAADALRNIAFHLQEKKDRLSPEDLEIAQNALNAADFFAFEEKVQICWPGKFSQEQNILCLKYFHIKTGLILWLIHASIWLGLICIYHKYTQVQRIFFWHPWLRKILGFGYVGLAITKIPCLRFHLLSPFKDSLLADADLERFDSQHYFSDVEFNLKINEREQIPQKPTPSRKFRIVIEGEAGVGKSMFLRYLAKHSQRNIVYLPAFKCQGGVMEAIEDKLPISHQDPKFLHNLIKNRALDIYIDGFSEMKPHIRVEIASFVKNYPNTNFIIATHPLDWLPSSHIKTYILQPLKPQQIEDFLLSRHIIIPGNAPISGENYQKACQNYLATIFHQEQSGKITIIQELSNPMKLTAIAEMIANCQEGGVGFGE
;
A
#
# COMPACT_ATOMS: atom_id res chain seq x y z
N MET A 1 0.85 -15.89 -12.91
CA MET A 1 2.02 -15.50 -13.73
C MET A 1 2.42 -14.03 -13.58
N ILE A 2 1.49 -13.07 -13.62
CA ILE A 2 1.79 -11.62 -13.55
C ILE A 2 2.54 -11.20 -12.27
N GLY A 3 2.25 -11.84 -11.12
CA GLY A 3 2.92 -11.55 -9.84
C GLY A 3 4.41 -11.91 -9.77
N ARG A 4 4.96 -12.66 -10.74
CA ARG A 4 6.40 -12.98 -10.82
C ARG A 4 7.18 -12.09 -11.78
N ILE A 5 6.49 -11.32 -12.64
CA ILE A 5 7.12 -10.53 -13.71
C ILE A 5 7.34 -9.07 -13.28
N TYR A 6 6.59 -8.57 -12.27
CA TYR A 6 6.74 -7.19 -11.79
C TYR A 6 6.65 -7.08 -10.25
N PRO A 7 7.79 -7.03 -9.53
CA PRO A 7 7.78 -6.91 -8.07
C PRO A 7 7.36 -5.51 -7.56
N LYS A 8 7.24 -4.51 -8.43
CA LYS A 8 6.89 -3.11 -8.09
C LYS A 8 5.39 -2.77 -8.22
N ILE A 9 4.54 -3.70 -8.60
CA ILE A 9 3.09 -3.46 -8.66
C ILE A 9 2.52 -3.49 -7.24
N SER A 10 1.85 -2.42 -6.82
CA SER A 10 1.35 -2.27 -5.45
C SER A 10 0.37 -3.39 -5.08
N VAL A 11 0.32 -3.72 -3.78
CA VAL A 11 -0.61 -4.69 -3.20
C VAL A 11 -2.07 -4.40 -3.61
N THR A 12 -2.41 -3.12 -3.82
CA THR A 12 -3.72 -2.66 -4.27
C THR A 12 -4.10 -3.15 -5.67
N PHE A 13 -3.15 -3.21 -6.61
CA PHE A 13 -3.40 -3.71 -7.97
C PHE A 13 -3.49 -5.25 -7.99
N LYS A 14 -2.78 -5.93 -7.08
CA LYS A 14 -2.93 -7.37 -6.85
C LYS A 14 -4.31 -7.71 -6.28
N ILE A 15 -4.84 -6.88 -5.38
CA ILE A 15 -6.19 -7.03 -4.80
C ILE A 15 -7.29 -6.70 -5.82
N LEU A 16 -7.10 -5.70 -6.69
CA LEU A 16 -8.02 -5.39 -7.80
C LEU A 16 -8.09 -6.52 -8.83
N ILE A 17 -6.95 -7.13 -9.17
CA ILE A 17 -6.93 -8.31 -10.04
C ILE A 17 -7.61 -9.51 -9.35
N LEU A 18 -7.40 -9.72 -8.05
CA LEU A 18 -8.05 -10.81 -7.29
C LEU A 18 -9.56 -10.61 -7.14
N SER A 19 -10.03 -9.37 -6.93
CA SER A 19 -11.45 -9.04 -6.81
C SER A 19 -12.18 -9.06 -8.16
N TYR A 20 -11.54 -8.62 -9.24
CA TYR A 20 -12.06 -8.79 -10.60
C TYR A 20 -12.07 -10.26 -11.04
N SER A 21 -11.06 -11.03 -10.62
CA SER A 21 -11.02 -12.49 -10.80
C SER A 21 -12.13 -13.19 -10.00
N PHE A 22 -12.45 -12.72 -8.78
CA PHE A 22 -13.52 -13.27 -7.94
C PHE A 22 -14.92 -12.89 -8.46
N TYR A 23 -15.08 -11.68 -9.02
CA TYR A 23 -16.32 -11.25 -9.68
C TYR A 23 -16.60 -12.09 -10.94
N LEU A 24 -15.59 -12.35 -11.78
CA LEU A 24 -15.66 -13.28 -12.91
C LEU A 24 -15.81 -14.76 -12.49
N PHE A 25 -15.36 -15.13 -11.29
CA PHE A 25 -15.55 -16.47 -10.72
C PHE A 25 -16.99 -16.68 -10.22
N SER A 26 -17.63 -15.62 -9.71
CA SER A 26 -18.99 -15.66 -9.18
C SER A 26 -20.07 -15.67 -10.27
N SER A 27 -19.81 -15.05 -11.43
CA SER A 27 -20.80 -14.95 -12.53
C SER A 27 -20.88 -16.18 -13.45
N ASN A 28 -20.09 -17.23 -13.20
CA ASN A 28 -20.00 -18.41 -14.07
C ASN A 28 -20.25 -19.75 -13.36
N LEU A 29 -20.73 -19.75 -12.11
CA LEU A 29 -20.94 -20.98 -11.33
C LEU A 29 -22.21 -21.76 -11.73
N SER A 30 -23.19 -21.14 -12.40
CA SER A 30 -24.43 -21.84 -12.81
C SER A 30 -24.33 -22.58 -14.15
N GLU A 31 -23.36 -22.26 -15.01
CA GLU A 31 -23.20 -22.87 -16.35
C GLU A 31 -22.24 -24.09 -16.36
N ALA A 32 -21.51 -24.31 -15.26
CA ALA A 32 -20.49 -25.35 -15.14
C ALA A 32 -21.04 -26.78 -14.98
N ALA A 33 -22.30 -26.96 -14.57
CA ALA A 33 -22.85 -28.28 -14.28
C ALA A 33 -23.15 -29.10 -15.55
N ASN A 34 -23.46 -28.45 -16.68
CA ASN A 34 -23.82 -29.09 -17.94
C ASN A 34 -22.63 -29.37 -18.89
N THR A 35 -21.42 -28.90 -18.56
CA THR A 35 -20.25 -28.95 -19.46
C THR A 35 -19.21 -30.03 -19.11
N CYS A 36 -19.37 -30.74 -17.99
CA CYS A 36 -18.42 -31.75 -17.49
C CYS A 36 -18.91 -33.20 -17.64
N THR A 37 -19.59 -33.53 -18.75
CA THR A 37 -19.96 -34.93 -19.06
C THR A 37 -18.77 -35.70 -19.66
N PRO A 38 -18.68 -37.04 -19.50
CA PRO A 38 -17.59 -37.84 -20.07
C PRO A 38 -17.43 -37.64 -21.59
N ALA A 39 -18.54 -37.51 -22.32
CA ALA A 39 -18.53 -37.25 -23.77
C ALA A 39 -17.92 -35.89 -24.11
N LYS A 40 -18.28 -34.82 -23.36
CA LYS A 40 -17.73 -33.48 -23.58
C LYS A 40 -16.27 -33.38 -23.17
N ILE A 41 -15.88 -34.05 -22.09
CA ILE A 41 -14.48 -34.16 -21.65
C ILE A 41 -13.66 -34.85 -22.75
N LYS A 42 -14.13 -35.97 -23.31
CA LYS A 42 -13.46 -36.67 -24.40
C LYS A 42 -13.34 -35.82 -25.67
N GLU A 43 -14.41 -35.12 -26.06
CA GLU A 43 -14.39 -34.19 -27.19
C GLU A 43 -13.33 -33.10 -26.99
N ASN A 44 -13.26 -32.52 -25.79
CA ASN A 44 -12.27 -31.49 -25.48
C ASN A 44 -10.85 -32.06 -25.42
N ILE A 45 -10.63 -33.29 -24.92
CA ILE A 45 -9.33 -33.95 -25.00
C ILE A 45 -8.85 -34.03 -26.45
N GLY A 46 -9.73 -34.40 -27.39
CA GLY A 46 -9.39 -34.45 -28.82
C GLY A 46 -8.92 -33.10 -29.40
N LYS A 47 -9.36 -31.98 -28.83
CA LYS A 47 -9.00 -30.62 -29.26
C LYS A 47 -7.69 -30.09 -28.66
N ILE A 48 -7.11 -30.77 -27.67
CA ILE A 48 -5.85 -30.33 -27.02
C ILE A 48 -4.67 -30.35 -28.01
N GLN A 49 -4.73 -31.19 -29.04
CA GLN A 49 -3.69 -31.28 -30.07
C GLN A 49 -4.00 -30.49 -31.34
N ASP A 50 -5.03 -29.64 -31.30
CA ASP A 50 -5.32 -28.73 -32.41
C ASP A 50 -4.15 -27.75 -32.62
N SER A 51 -3.76 -27.53 -33.88
CA SER A 51 -2.68 -26.60 -34.24
C SER A 51 -3.03 -25.15 -33.93
N ASN A 52 -4.32 -24.85 -33.72
CA ASN A 52 -4.77 -23.58 -33.20
C ASN A 52 -4.59 -23.52 -31.67
N ASN A 53 -3.55 -22.78 -31.24
CA ASN A 53 -3.22 -22.56 -29.84
C ASN A 53 -4.41 -22.06 -28.99
N ALA A 54 -5.36 -21.30 -29.56
CA ALA A 54 -6.52 -20.83 -28.80
C ALA A 54 -7.49 -21.98 -28.46
N ILE A 55 -7.74 -22.86 -29.43
CA ILE A 55 -8.64 -24.03 -29.28
C ILE A 55 -8.03 -25.04 -28.29
N SER A 56 -6.72 -25.30 -28.42
CA SER A 56 -5.98 -26.17 -27.49
C SER A 56 -6.02 -25.65 -26.05
N VAL A 57 -5.81 -24.35 -25.86
CA VAL A 57 -5.83 -23.70 -24.54
C VAL A 57 -7.23 -23.75 -23.93
N GLU A 58 -8.27 -23.40 -24.68
CA GLU A 58 -9.66 -23.44 -24.22
C GLU A 58 -10.09 -24.86 -23.83
N ALA A 59 -9.76 -25.85 -24.66
CA ALA A 59 -10.04 -27.26 -24.38
C ALA A 59 -9.33 -27.75 -23.11
N THR A 60 -8.07 -27.35 -22.92
CA THR A 60 -7.28 -27.69 -21.73
C THR A 60 -7.89 -27.07 -20.46
N TYR A 61 -8.28 -25.80 -20.50
CA TYR A 61 -8.94 -25.14 -19.37
C TYR A 61 -10.31 -25.75 -19.06
N SER A 62 -11.08 -26.13 -20.09
CA SER A 62 -12.38 -26.78 -19.93
C SER A 62 -12.24 -28.12 -19.21
N VAL A 63 -11.27 -28.95 -19.61
CA VAL A 63 -10.97 -30.24 -18.97
C VAL A 63 -10.48 -30.05 -17.52
N ALA A 64 -9.63 -29.05 -17.27
CA ALA A 64 -9.12 -28.75 -15.92
C ALA A 64 -10.22 -28.22 -14.98
N ARG A 65 -11.16 -27.41 -15.48
CA ARG A 65 -12.28 -26.85 -14.71
C ARG A 65 -13.20 -27.93 -14.12
N CYS A 66 -13.27 -29.09 -14.76
CA CYS A 66 -14.07 -30.23 -14.29
C CYS A 66 -13.45 -30.96 -13.07
N GLY A 67 -12.23 -30.59 -12.65
CA GLY A 67 -11.62 -31.08 -11.41
C GLY A 67 -11.52 -32.60 -11.33
N SER A 68 -11.85 -33.20 -10.18
CA SER A 68 -11.77 -34.64 -9.98
C SER A 68 -12.67 -35.46 -10.92
N LYS A 69 -13.77 -34.88 -11.40
CA LYS A 69 -14.71 -35.55 -12.32
C LYS A 69 -14.09 -35.83 -13.68
N SER A 70 -13.17 -34.98 -14.16
CA SER A 70 -12.47 -35.24 -15.43
C SER A 70 -11.37 -36.29 -15.31
N ILE A 71 -10.79 -36.51 -14.13
CA ILE A 71 -9.69 -37.48 -13.95
C ILE A 71 -10.10 -38.88 -14.39
N GLN A 72 -11.25 -39.38 -13.94
CA GLN A 72 -11.73 -40.71 -14.34
C GLN A 72 -11.98 -40.81 -15.84
N SER A 73 -12.56 -39.76 -16.44
CA SER A 73 -12.81 -39.71 -17.89
C SER A 73 -11.51 -39.64 -18.70
N ILE A 74 -10.50 -38.91 -18.21
CA ILE A 74 -9.17 -38.84 -18.82
C ILE A 74 -8.46 -40.19 -18.69
N ILE A 75 -8.51 -40.84 -17.53
CA ILE A 75 -7.96 -42.19 -17.31
C ILE A 75 -8.60 -43.19 -18.26
N GLN A 76 -9.94 -43.16 -18.37
CA GLN A 76 -10.66 -44.04 -19.29
C GLN A 76 -10.27 -43.78 -20.76
N THR A 77 -10.15 -42.52 -21.14
CA THR A 77 -9.72 -42.13 -22.50
C THR A 77 -8.28 -42.61 -22.76
N LEU A 78 -7.39 -42.45 -21.79
CA LEU A 78 -6.01 -42.92 -21.84
C LEU A 78 -5.90 -44.44 -21.93
N GLN A 79 -6.87 -45.19 -21.39
CA GLN A 79 -6.87 -46.66 -21.42
C GLN A 79 -7.52 -47.22 -22.69
N GLN A 80 -8.66 -46.67 -23.10
CA GLN A 80 -9.60 -47.34 -23.99
C GLN A 80 -9.67 -46.71 -25.39
N ASP A 81 -9.18 -45.48 -25.57
CA ASP A 81 -9.30 -44.83 -26.87
C ASP A 81 -8.41 -45.48 -27.92
N GLN A 82 -8.99 -45.81 -29.08
CA GLN A 82 -8.25 -46.48 -30.13
C GLN A 82 -7.22 -45.57 -30.79
N ASN A 83 -7.48 -44.25 -30.81
CA ASN A 83 -6.62 -43.27 -31.45
C ASN A 83 -5.45 -42.86 -30.53
N PRO A 84 -4.19 -43.15 -30.90
CA PRO A 84 -3.03 -42.78 -30.08
C PRO A 84 -2.92 -41.27 -29.85
N THR A 85 -3.31 -40.44 -30.82
CA THR A 85 -3.35 -38.98 -30.72
C THR A 85 -4.24 -38.52 -29.55
N ILE A 86 -5.42 -39.15 -29.41
CA ILE A 86 -6.35 -38.87 -28.30
C ILE A 86 -5.77 -39.35 -26.96
N ARG A 87 -5.07 -40.50 -26.94
CA ARG A 87 -4.39 -40.97 -25.72
C ARG A 87 -3.23 -40.05 -25.30
N ILE A 88 -2.43 -39.53 -26.24
CA ILE A 88 -1.38 -38.54 -25.97
C ILE A 88 -2.00 -37.25 -25.42
N ALA A 89 -3.11 -36.79 -26.01
CA ALA A 89 -3.83 -35.62 -25.53
C ALA A 89 -4.38 -35.82 -24.11
N ALA A 90 -4.90 -37.02 -23.81
CA ALA A 90 -5.36 -37.39 -22.47
C ALA A 90 -4.22 -37.36 -21.45
N ALA A 91 -3.05 -37.93 -21.78
CA ALA A 91 -1.86 -37.86 -20.92
C ALA A 91 -1.42 -36.39 -20.71
N SER A 92 -1.41 -35.58 -21.77
CA SER A 92 -1.01 -34.17 -21.72
C SER A 92 -1.96 -33.31 -20.88
N ALA A 93 -3.27 -33.60 -20.91
CA ALA A 93 -4.27 -32.89 -20.11
C ALA A 93 -3.98 -32.96 -18.60
N LEU A 94 -3.43 -34.09 -18.13
CA LEU A 94 -3.11 -34.31 -16.71
C LEU A 94 -2.04 -33.34 -16.18
N ILE A 95 -1.18 -32.79 -17.05
CA ILE A 95 -0.16 -31.80 -16.68
C ILE A 95 -0.82 -30.53 -16.11
N TYR A 96 -1.91 -30.08 -16.74
CA TYR A 96 -2.58 -28.82 -16.42
C TYR A 96 -3.49 -28.90 -15.19
N MET A 97 -3.73 -30.12 -14.70
CA MET A 97 -4.50 -30.39 -13.50
C MET A 97 -3.66 -30.30 -12.20
N GLY A 98 -2.33 -30.21 -12.32
CA GLY A 98 -1.42 -30.07 -11.18
C GLY A 98 -1.56 -31.22 -10.17
N ASP A 99 -1.60 -30.91 -8.87
CA ASP A 99 -1.69 -31.91 -7.81
C ASP A 99 -2.99 -32.74 -7.83
N THR A 100 -4.05 -32.24 -8.48
CA THR A 100 -5.30 -33.01 -8.58
C THR A 100 -5.12 -34.26 -9.44
N ALA A 101 -4.21 -34.27 -10.41
CA ALA A 101 -3.93 -35.42 -11.27
C ALA A 101 -3.15 -36.57 -10.60
N LYS A 102 -2.82 -36.49 -9.30
CA LYS A 102 -2.11 -37.56 -8.58
C LYS A 102 -2.80 -38.92 -8.70
N GLY A 103 -4.13 -38.95 -8.72
CA GLY A 103 -4.90 -40.19 -8.90
C GLY A 103 -4.67 -40.89 -10.25
N ALA A 104 -4.13 -40.21 -11.25
CA ALA A 104 -3.82 -40.78 -12.56
C ALA A 104 -2.40 -41.36 -12.67
N ILE A 105 -1.54 -41.20 -11.65
CA ILE A 105 -0.16 -41.70 -11.68
C ILE A 105 -0.08 -43.21 -11.91
N PRO A 106 -0.85 -44.07 -11.22
CA PRO A 106 -0.82 -45.51 -11.48
C PRO A 106 -1.15 -45.83 -12.95
N GLN A 107 -2.11 -45.10 -13.53
CA GLN A 107 -2.46 -45.31 -14.93
C GLN A 107 -1.38 -44.80 -15.89
N LEU A 108 -0.70 -43.69 -15.59
CA LEU A 108 0.43 -43.22 -16.39
C LEU A 108 1.61 -44.20 -16.34
N ILE A 109 1.87 -44.81 -15.19
CA ILE A 109 2.87 -45.89 -15.03
C ILE A 109 2.49 -47.08 -15.91
N GLU A 110 1.22 -47.47 -15.87
CA GLU A 110 0.71 -48.56 -16.71
C GLU A 110 0.86 -48.24 -18.20
N THR A 111 0.45 -47.04 -18.60
CA THR A 111 0.54 -46.57 -19.99
C THR A 111 1.98 -46.58 -20.48
N LEU A 112 2.92 -46.09 -19.67
CA LEU A 112 4.35 -46.16 -19.95
C LEU A 112 4.86 -47.61 -20.08
N ARG A 113 4.26 -48.56 -19.36
CA ARG A 113 4.68 -49.97 -19.37
C ARG A 113 4.21 -50.73 -20.61
N GLN A 114 2.98 -50.52 -21.05
CA GLN A 114 2.33 -51.44 -21.98
C GLN A 114 1.60 -50.80 -23.17
N ASP A 115 1.55 -49.47 -23.31
CA ASP A 115 0.89 -48.88 -24.48
C ASP A 115 1.60 -49.30 -25.77
N ARG A 116 0.82 -49.74 -26.75
CA ARG A 116 1.31 -50.20 -28.06
C ARG A 116 2.02 -49.10 -28.84
N ASP A 117 1.63 -47.84 -28.64
CA ASP A 117 2.17 -46.71 -29.37
C ASP A 117 3.33 -46.06 -28.58
N PRO A 118 4.54 -45.97 -29.17
CA PRO A 118 5.68 -45.37 -28.49
C PRO A 118 5.49 -43.89 -28.16
N ASN A 119 4.72 -43.13 -28.95
CA ASN A 119 4.46 -41.73 -28.65
C ASN A 119 3.54 -41.57 -27.43
N VAL A 120 2.61 -42.50 -27.22
CA VAL A 120 1.79 -42.53 -26.00
C VAL A 120 2.65 -42.87 -24.78
N ARG A 121 3.56 -43.86 -24.89
CA ARG A 121 4.51 -44.19 -23.80
C ARG A 121 5.44 -43.01 -23.49
N MET A 122 5.97 -42.36 -24.52
CA MET A 122 6.80 -41.15 -24.41
C MET A 122 6.04 -40.02 -23.70
N SER A 123 4.80 -39.76 -24.11
CA SER A 123 3.93 -38.76 -23.48
C SER A 123 3.63 -39.07 -22.02
N ALA A 124 3.44 -40.36 -21.68
CA ALA A 124 3.27 -40.79 -20.30
C ALA A 124 4.53 -40.50 -19.46
N ALA A 125 5.73 -40.83 -19.97
CA ALA A 125 7.00 -40.50 -19.31
C ALA A 125 7.17 -38.98 -19.12
N ASP A 126 6.92 -38.17 -20.15
CA ASP A 126 6.99 -36.71 -20.08
C ASP A 126 6.02 -36.13 -19.05
N THR A 127 4.79 -36.64 -19.02
CA THR A 127 3.76 -36.23 -18.08
C THR A 127 4.20 -36.53 -16.65
N LEU A 128 4.68 -37.74 -16.39
CA LEU A 128 5.24 -38.14 -15.08
C LEU A 128 6.42 -37.23 -14.68
N GLY A 129 7.31 -36.90 -15.61
CA GLY A 129 8.41 -35.96 -15.38
C GLY A 129 7.93 -34.56 -15.00
N LYS A 130 6.90 -34.04 -15.68
CA LYS A 130 6.31 -32.70 -15.41
C LYS A 130 5.53 -32.66 -14.09
N MET A 131 5.04 -33.80 -13.60
CA MET A 131 4.45 -33.94 -12.26
C MET A 131 5.48 -33.91 -11.12
N LYS A 132 6.79 -34.00 -11.44
CA LYS A 132 7.92 -33.83 -10.51
C LYS A 132 7.79 -34.74 -9.27
N ALA A 133 7.90 -34.18 -8.06
CA ALA A 133 7.89 -34.92 -6.80
C ALA A 133 6.63 -35.78 -6.61
N SER A 134 5.50 -35.37 -7.17
CA SER A 134 4.24 -36.13 -7.07
C SER A 134 4.34 -37.49 -7.77
N ALA A 135 5.20 -37.64 -8.79
CA ALA A 135 5.35 -38.87 -9.58
C ALA A 135 6.49 -39.80 -9.08
N GLN A 136 6.91 -39.69 -7.81
CA GLN A 136 8.00 -40.51 -7.26
C GLN A 136 7.75 -42.03 -7.40
N ALA A 137 6.49 -42.48 -7.33
CA ALA A 137 6.10 -43.87 -7.53
C ALA A 137 6.41 -44.41 -8.94
N ALA A 138 6.63 -43.55 -9.94
CA ALA A 138 6.92 -43.95 -11.31
C ALA A 138 8.40 -44.25 -11.56
N ILE A 139 9.29 -43.95 -10.61
CA ILE A 139 10.74 -44.14 -10.77
C ILE A 139 11.11 -45.57 -11.23
N PRO A 140 10.59 -46.66 -10.63
CA PRO A 140 10.95 -48.01 -11.06
C PRO A 140 10.60 -48.28 -12.54
N GLN A 141 9.41 -47.86 -12.98
CA GLN A 141 8.99 -48.06 -14.37
C GLN A 141 9.76 -47.16 -15.35
N LEU A 142 10.12 -45.94 -14.94
CA LEU A 142 10.97 -45.06 -15.74
C LEU A 142 12.38 -45.65 -15.91
N ILE A 143 12.95 -46.30 -14.89
CA ILE A 143 14.23 -47.02 -15.00
C ILE A 143 14.11 -48.21 -15.97
N ILE A 144 13.02 -48.99 -15.88
CA ILE A 144 12.78 -50.11 -16.81
C ILE A 144 12.69 -49.57 -18.25
N SER A 145 11.91 -48.51 -18.46
CA SER A 145 11.72 -47.90 -19.78
C SER A 145 13.04 -47.35 -20.33
N LEU A 146 13.83 -46.67 -19.51
CA LEU A 146 15.18 -46.19 -19.86
C LEU A 146 16.11 -47.33 -20.31
N LYS A 147 15.99 -48.52 -19.74
CA LYS A 147 16.87 -49.66 -20.05
C LYS A 147 16.41 -50.48 -21.24
N GLN A 148 15.11 -50.67 -21.38
CA GLN A 148 14.55 -51.79 -22.14
C GLN A 148 13.55 -51.34 -23.22
N ASP A 149 13.09 -50.09 -23.23
CA ASP A 149 12.15 -49.67 -24.28
C ASP A 149 12.83 -49.70 -25.66
N ARG A 150 12.11 -50.28 -26.63
CA ARG A 150 12.59 -50.44 -28.00
C ARG A 150 12.75 -49.10 -28.70
N ASP A 151 11.93 -48.12 -28.33
CA ASP A 151 11.90 -46.79 -28.93
C ASP A 151 12.84 -45.83 -28.19
N ALA A 152 13.73 -45.18 -28.95
CA ALA A 152 14.72 -44.26 -28.38
C ALA A 152 14.08 -43.01 -27.77
N ASN A 153 12.96 -42.51 -28.32
CA ASN A 153 12.28 -41.34 -27.78
C ASN A 153 11.67 -41.66 -26.41
N VAL A 154 11.12 -42.86 -26.22
CA VAL A 154 10.63 -43.31 -24.90
C VAL A 154 11.78 -43.40 -23.90
N ARG A 155 12.92 -44.00 -24.26
CA ARG A 155 14.11 -44.04 -23.39
C ARG A 155 14.60 -42.64 -23.03
N SER A 156 14.61 -41.73 -24.01
CA SER A 156 15.03 -40.34 -23.88
C SER A 156 14.12 -39.55 -22.94
N SER A 157 12.79 -39.66 -23.10
CA SER A 157 11.80 -39.09 -22.19
C SER A 157 11.89 -39.70 -20.79
N ALA A 158 12.16 -41.00 -20.67
CA ALA A 158 12.37 -41.64 -19.38
C ALA A 158 13.60 -41.06 -18.64
N ALA A 159 14.73 -40.86 -19.33
CA ALA A 159 15.89 -40.17 -18.76
C ALA A 159 15.56 -38.74 -18.30
N SER A 160 14.88 -37.96 -19.15
CA SER A 160 14.47 -36.59 -18.83
C SER A 160 13.53 -36.53 -17.62
N ALA A 161 12.54 -37.43 -17.57
CA ALA A 161 11.59 -37.55 -16.48
C ALA A 161 12.27 -37.91 -15.16
N LEU A 162 13.20 -38.87 -15.16
CA LEU A 162 14.01 -39.22 -14.00
C LEU A 162 14.80 -38.03 -13.43
N GLY A 163 15.31 -37.14 -14.30
CA GLY A 163 15.98 -35.91 -13.86
C GLY A 163 15.04 -34.83 -13.33
N ASN A 164 13.77 -34.80 -13.78
CA ASN A 164 12.78 -33.80 -13.36
C ASN A 164 12.06 -34.18 -12.06
N ILE A 165 11.86 -35.47 -11.84
CA ILE A 165 11.41 -36.00 -10.56
C ILE A 165 12.58 -35.80 -9.60
N LYS A 166 12.57 -34.70 -8.85
CA LYS A 166 13.59 -34.39 -7.83
C LYS A 166 13.66 -35.53 -6.82
N ASN A 167 14.52 -36.49 -7.10
CA ASN A 167 14.76 -37.65 -6.27
C ASN A 167 15.95 -37.34 -5.36
N THR A 168 15.79 -37.59 -4.07
CA THR A 168 16.88 -37.60 -3.07
C THR A 168 17.72 -38.87 -3.14
N GLY A 169 17.35 -39.86 -3.97
CA GLY A 169 18.01 -41.15 -4.05
C GLY A 169 19.16 -41.24 -5.06
N ALA A 170 20.34 -41.60 -4.56
CA ALA A 170 21.51 -42.04 -5.35
C ALA A 170 21.25 -43.29 -6.21
N SER A 171 20.11 -43.98 -6.05
CA SER A 171 19.81 -45.28 -6.68
C SER A 171 19.60 -45.24 -8.20
N ILE A 172 19.23 -44.08 -8.77
CA ILE A 172 19.03 -43.93 -10.22
C ILE A 172 20.33 -43.57 -10.97
N VAL A 173 21.32 -43.03 -10.25
CA VAL A 173 22.57 -42.51 -10.83
C VAL A 173 23.32 -43.57 -11.64
N PRO A 174 23.50 -44.83 -11.16
CA PRO A 174 24.18 -45.85 -11.95
C PRO A 174 23.52 -46.13 -13.30
N GLN A 175 22.19 -46.05 -13.37
CA GLN A 175 21.45 -46.33 -14.60
C GLN A 175 21.58 -45.19 -15.61
N LEU A 176 21.52 -43.94 -15.14
CA LEU A 176 21.79 -42.78 -15.99
C LEU A 176 23.25 -42.73 -16.47
N ILE A 177 24.22 -43.15 -15.65
CA ILE A 177 25.63 -43.31 -16.06
C ILE A 177 25.75 -44.37 -17.17
N LEU A 178 25.10 -45.52 -17.02
CA LEU A 178 25.12 -46.57 -18.02
C LEU A 178 24.48 -46.10 -19.34
N SER A 179 23.32 -45.44 -19.29
CA SER A 179 22.67 -44.87 -20.47
C SER A 179 23.55 -43.81 -21.16
N LEU A 180 24.17 -42.90 -20.39
CA LEU A 180 25.13 -41.92 -20.91
C LEU A 180 26.31 -42.60 -21.61
N LYS A 181 26.79 -43.72 -21.09
CA LYS A 181 27.97 -44.43 -21.61
C LYS A 181 27.66 -45.32 -22.82
N GLN A 182 26.50 -45.96 -22.84
CA GLN A 182 26.27 -47.14 -23.70
C GLN A 182 25.01 -47.06 -24.58
N ASP A 183 24.08 -46.11 -24.37
CA ASP A 183 22.91 -46.04 -25.24
C ASP A 183 23.31 -45.71 -26.68
N LYS A 184 22.72 -46.43 -27.65
CA LYS A 184 23.00 -46.26 -29.07
C LYS A 184 22.53 -44.88 -29.56
N ASP A 185 21.46 -44.37 -28.99
CA ASP A 185 20.85 -43.12 -29.42
C ASP A 185 21.49 -41.90 -28.71
N PRO A 186 21.96 -40.89 -29.47
CA PRO A 186 22.61 -39.71 -28.89
C PRO A 186 21.66 -38.84 -28.06
N ASN A 187 20.35 -38.81 -28.36
CA ASN A 187 19.39 -38.04 -27.57
C ASN A 187 19.20 -38.66 -26.19
N VAL A 188 19.19 -39.99 -26.10
CA VAL A 188 19.15 -40.70 -24.81
C VAL A 188 20.40 -40.38 -23.98
N ARG A 189 21.59 -40.46 -24.59
CA ARG A 189 22.86 -40.09 -23.91
C ARG A 189 22.83 -38.64 -23.43
N SER A 190 22.39 -37.74 -24.29
CA SER A 190 22.28 -36.30 -24.01
C SER A 190 21.31 -36.00 -22.85
N ASN A 191 20.12 -36.61 -22.85
CA ASN A 191 19.16 -36.47 -21.76
C ASN A 191 19.61 -37.15 -20.47
N ALA A 192 20.38 -38.25 -20.54
CA ALA A 192 21.00 -38.85 -19.37
C ALA A 192 22.02 -37.90 -18.71
N ALA A 193 22.88 -37.23 -19.50
CA ALA A 193 23.77 -36.19 -18.98
C ALA A 193 23.00 -35.03 -18.32
N SER A 194 21.94 -34.53 -19.00
CA SER A 194 21.09 -33.47 -18.45
C SER A 194 20.42 -33.87 -17.13
N ALA A 195 19.90 -35.10 -17.05
CA ALA A 195 19.28 -35.66 -15.85
C ALA A 195 20.28 -35.74 -14.69
N LEU A 196 21.49 -36.25 -14.93
CA LEU A 196 22.58 -36.28 -13.93
C LEU A 196 22.92 -34.87 -13.43
N GLY A 197 22.95 -33.88 -14.33
CA GLY A 197 23.13 -32.47 -13.95
C GLY A 197 22.02 -31.92 -13.06
N LYS A 198 20.75 -32.23 -13.36
CA LYS A 198 19.60 -31.81 -12.54
C LYS A 198 19.62 -32.39 -11.12
N MET A 199 20.29 -33.53 -10.93
CA MET A 199 20.49 -34.15 -9.61
C MET A 199 21.59 -33.48 -8.79
N GLY A 200 22.47 -32.67 -9.40
CA GLY A 200 23.56 -31.96 -8.72
C GLY A 200 24.49 -32.91 -7.97
N ASP A 201 24.85 -32.54 -6.74
CA ASP A 201 25.79 -33.29 -5.88
C ASP A 201 25.38 -34.75 -5.64
N ALA A 202 24.09 -35.08 -5.68
CA ALA A 202 23.60 -36.45 -5.52
C ALA A 202 24.12 -37.39 -6.62
N ALA A 203 24.53 -36.84 -7.77
CA ALA A 203 25.07 -37.58 -8.91
C ALA A 203 26.60 -37.41 -9.07
N LYS A 204 27.34 -37.03 -8.02
CA LYS A 204 28.80 -36.84 -8.08
C LYS A 204 29.59 -38.05 -8.64
N SER A 205 29.09 -39.28 -8.48
CA SER A 205 29.72 -40.48 -9.04
C SER A 205 29.69 -40.52 -10.57
N ALA A 206 28.87 -39.68 -11.21
CA ALA A 206 28.83 -39.53 -12.67
C ALA A 206 29.89 -38.59 -13.23
N VAL A 207 30.61 -37.83 -12.40
CA VAL A 207 31.63 -36.86 -12.84
C VAL A 207 32.65 -37.48 -13.80
N PRO A 208 33.24 -38.67 -13.56
CA PRO A 208 34.18 -39.28 -14.50
C PRO A 208 33.58 -39.53 -15.89
N GLN A 209 32.33 -40.01 -15.95
CA GLN A 209 31.65 -40.29 -17.23
C GLN A 209 31.24 -38.98 -17.93
N LEU A 210 30.82 -37.96 -17.18
CA LEU A 210 30.52 -36.63 -17.73
C LEU A 210 31.78 -35.99 -18.32
N ILE A 211 32.94 -36.13 -17.67
CA ILE A 211 34.24 -35.68 -18.21
C ILE A 211 34.58 -36.40 -19.52
N ALA A 212 34.38 -37.72 -19.58
CA ALA A 212 34.60 -38.48 -20.82
C ALA A 212 33.68 -38.00 -21.96
N SER A 213 32.45 -37.61 -21.61
CA SER A 213 31.43 -37.11 -22.54
C SER A 213 31.67 -35.69 -23.06
N LEU A 214 32.68 -34.98 -22.52
CA LEU A 214 33.12 -33.68 -23.06
C LEU A 214 33.86 -33.80 -24.41
N LYS A 215 34.18 -35.03 -24.84
CA LYS A 215 34.93 -35.35 -26.06
C LYS A 215 34.08 -36.04 -27.16
N THR A 216 32.77 -36.15 -26.97
CA THR A 216 31.87 -36.91 -27.87
C THR A 216 31.04 -35.97 -28.78
N ASP A 217 29.83 -36.37 -29.18
CA ASP A 217 28.92 -35.57 -30.01
C ASP A 217 28.56 -34.21 -29.37
N LEU A 218 28.30 -33.21 -30.20
CA LEU A 218 28.08 -31.81 -29.79
C LEU A 218 27.01 -31.65 -28.69
N ASP A 219 25.83 -32.25 -28.85
CA ASP A 219 24.73 -32.12 -27.87
C ASP A 219 25.08 -32.75 -26.52
N ILE A 220 25.79 -33.88 -26.55
CA ILE A 220 26.24 -34.58 -25.35
C ILE A 220 27.29 -33.73 -24.64
N ARG A 221 28.21 -33.10 -25.37
CA ARG A 221 29.22 -32.19 -24.81
C ARG A 221 28.57 -31.00 -24.10
N LYS A 222 27.58 -30.38 -24.74
CA LYS A 222 26.82 -29.24 -24.18
C LYS A 222 26.17 -29.62 -22.85
N ASN A 223 25.45 -30.74 -22.81
CA ASN A 223 24.77 -31.21 -21.61
C ASN A 223 25.74 -31.74 -20.54
N ALA A 224 26.87 -32.33 -20.92
CA ALA A 224 27.90 -32.77 -19.99
C ALA A 224 28.57 -31.58 -19.29
N ALA A 225 28.91 -30.52 -20.03
CA ALA A 225 29.48 -29.30 -19.46
C ALA A 225 28.49 -28.62 -18.49
N ASP A 226 27.22 -28.45 -18.88
CA ASP A 226 26.20 -27.89 -17.98
C ASP A 226 25.95 -28.77 -16.75
N ALA A 227 25.96 -30.09 -16.90
CA ALA A 227 25.81 -31.02 -15.78
C ALA A 227 26.96 -30.89 -14.77
N LEU A 228 28.20 -30.83 -15.24
CA LEU A 228 29.37 -30.60 -14.39
C LEU A 228 29.28 -29.24 -13.68
N GLY A 229 28.78 -28.20 -14.36
CA GLY A 229 28.51 -26.91 -13.75
C GLY A 229 27.45 -26.97 -12.64
N LYS A 230 26.33 -27.67 -12.87
CA LYS A 230 25.26 -27.86 -11.87
C LYS A 230 25.70 -28.67 -10.64
N MET A 231 26.71 -29.52 -10.79
CA MET A 231 27.36 -30.23 -9.68
C MET A 231 28.34 -29.34 -8.89
N GLY A 232 28.66 -28.14 -9.38
CA GLY A 232 29.51 -27.18 -8.69
C GLY A 232 30.85 -27.77 -8.23
N THR A 233 31.20 -27.54 -6.97
CA THR A 233 32.49 -27.92 -6.38
C THR A 233 32.74 -29.44 -6.38
N SER A 234 31.69 -30.27 -6.36
CA SER A 234 31.81 -31.73 -6.47
C SER A 234 32.42 -32.18 -7.80
N ALA A 235 32.33 -31.36 -8.84
CA ALA A 235 32.87 -31.63 -10.17
C ALA A 235 34.21 -30.89 -10.45
N ARG A 236 34.89 -30.36 -9.43
CA ARG A 236 36.16 -29.61 -9.60
C ARG A 236 37.25 -30.35 -10.38
N VAL A 237 37.26 -31.68 -10.37
CA VAL A 237 38.19 -32.50 -11.16
C VAL A 237 38.03 -32.33 -12.67
N ALA A 238 36.90 -31.74 -13.12
CA ALA A 238 36.62 -31.42 -14.52
C ALA A 238 37.18 -30.06 -14.98
N ILE A 239 37.71 -29.23 -14.07
CA ILE A 239 38.20 -27.88 -14.40
C ILE A 239 39.20 -27.87 -15.58
N PRO A 240 40.23 -28.76 -15.64
CA PRO A 240 41.17 -28.75 -16.77
C PRO A 240 40.50 -29.01 -18.12
N GLN A 241 39.51 -29.90 -18.15
CA GLN A 241 38.76 -30.22 -19.36
C GLN A 241 37.81 -29.09 -19.74
N LEU A 242 37.18 -28.41 -18.78
CA LEU A 242 36.37 -27.22 -19.02
C LEU A 242 37.22 -26.04 -19.54
N ILE A 243 38.44 -25.86 -19.04
CA ILE A 243 39.39 -24.86 -19.58
C ILE A 243 39.75 -25.19 -21.04
N THR A 244 39.89 -26.47 -21.38
CA THR A 244 40.14 -26.90 -22.77
C THR A 244 38.92 -26.63 -23.65
N LEU A 245 37.70 -26.88 -23.15
CA LEU A 245 36.46 -26.55 -23.86
C LEU A 245 36.27 -25.05 -24.10
N LEU A 246 36.77 -24.21 -23.18
CA LEU A 246 36.74 -22.77 -23.34
C LEU A 246 37.57 -22.28 -24.54
N LYS A 247 38.54 -23.09 -24.99
CA LYS A 247 39.37 -22.83 -26.18
C LYS A 247 38.80 -23.44 -27.45
N ASP A 248 37.62 -24.06 -27.41
CA ASP A 248 37.04 -24.70 -28.58
C ASP A 248 36.59 -23.65 -29.62
N GLU A 249 37.32 -23.59 -30.72
CA GLU A 249 37.07 -22.63 -31.81
C GLU A 249 35.78 -22.92 -32.59
N LYS A 250 35.20 -24.12 -32.50
CA LYS A 250 34.17 -24.60 -33.42
C LYS A 250 32.73 -24.23 -33.01
N ASP A 251 32.41 -24.21 -31.72
CA ASP A 251 31.02 -24.01 -31.25
C ASP A 251 30.93 -23.00 -30.08
N PRO A 252 30.34 -21.81 -30.30
CA PRO A 252 30.10 -20.81 -29.26
C PRO A 252 29.30 -21.29 -28.05
N ASP A 253 28.30 -22.15 -28.23
CA ASP A 253 27.48 -22.65 -27.13
C ASP A 253 28.30 -23.50 -26.16
N ILE A 254 29.27 -24.25 -26.68
CA ILE A 254 30.13 -25.10 -25.86
C ILE A 254 31.09 -24.26 -25.03
N ARG A 255 31.67 -23.21 -25.63
CA ARG A 255 32.49 -22.23 -24.90
C ARG A 255 31.68 -21.54 -23.81
N ARG A 256 30.45 -21.13 -24.10
CA ARG A 256 29.54 -20.54 -23.11
C ARG A 256 29.24 -21.51 -21.97
N ASN A 257 28.86 -22.75 -22.27
CA ASN A 257 28.57 -23.75 -21.24
C ASN A 257 29.80 -24.06 -20.37
N ALA A 258 31.01 -24.05 -20.95
CA ALA A 258 32.25 -24.20 -20.21
C ALA A 258 32.50 -23.01 -19.26
N ALA A 259 32.30 -21.77 -19.73
CA ALA A 259 32.38 -20.57 -18.90
C ALA A 259 31.37 -20.60 -17.75
N ASP A 260 30.10 -20.91 -18.03
CA ASP A 260 29.04 -21.03 -17.04
C ASP A 260 29.35 -22.12 -16.01
N ALA A 261 29.88 -23.27 -16.44
CA ALA A 261 30.26 -24.34 -15.55
C ALA A 261 31.40 -23.94 -14.60
N LEU A 262 32.44 -23.29 -15.13
CA LEU A 262 33.54 -22.74 -14.32
C LEU A 262 33.04 -21.68 -13.33
N GLY A 263 32.11 -20.82 -13.74
CA GLY A 263 31.45 -19.84 -12.87
C GLY A 263 30.65 -20.50 -11.73
N LYS A 264 29.85 -21.52 -12.02
CA LYS A 264 29.08 -22.28 -11.02
C LYS A 264 29.97 -23.06 -10.03
N MET A 265 31.19 -23.42 -10.44
CA MET A 265 32.21 -24.00 -9.55
C MET A 265 32.84 -22.97 -8.59
N GLY A 266 32.63 -21.67 -8.85
CA GLY A 266 33.07 -20.57 -8.00
C GLY A 266 34.58 -20.59 -7.72
N ALA A 267 34.96 -20.29 -6.48
CA ALA A 267 36.37 -20.21 -6.06
C ALA A 267 37.20 -21.49 -6.33
N SER A 268 36.57 -22.66 -6.42
CA SER A 268 37.29 -23.90 -6.75
C SER A 268 37.88 -23.89 -8.16
N ALA A 269 37.34 -23.05 -9.05
CA ALA A 269 37.77 -22.88 -10.43
C ALA A 269 38.73 -21.69 -10.64
N GLN A 270 39.34 -21.14 -9.58
CA GLN A 270 40.30 -20.03 -9.67
C GLN A 270 41.46 -20.27 -10.66
N VAL A 271 41.86 -21.53 -10.87
CA VAL A 271 42.91 -21.91 -11.84
C VAL A 271 42.50 -21.56 -13.28
N ALA A 272 41.21 -21.38 -13.56
CA ALA A 272 40.71 -20.97 -14.87
C ALA A 272 40.79 -19.45 -15.12
N ILE A 273 41.05 -18.63 -14.09
CA ILE A 273 41.03 -17.15 -14.20
C ILE A 273 41.90 -16.63 -15.35
N PRO A 274 43.17 -17.08 -15.53
CA PRO A 274 44.00 -16.58 -16.64
C PRO A 274 43.35 -16.83 -18.01
N GLN A 275 42.75 -18.00 -18.19
CA GLN A 275 42.06 -18.32 -19.44
C GLN A 275 40.77 -17.51 -19.61
N LEU A 276 40.00 -17.33 -18.54
CA LEU A 276 38.79 -16.50 -18.55
C LEU A 276 39.14 -15.06 -18.94
N ILE A 277 40.19 -14.45 -18.37
CA ILE A 277 40.64 -13.11 -18.77
C ILE A 277 40.97 -13.06 -20.26
N GLN A 278 41.73 -14.04 -20.77
CA GLN A 278 42.09 -14.09 -22.19
C GLN A 278 40.83 -14.15 -23.07
N THR A 279 39.87 -15.02 -22.75
CA THR A 279 38.62 -15.17 -23.49
C THR A 279 37.75 -13.91 -23.39
N LEU A 280 37.68 -13.24 -22.23
CA LEU A 280 36.99 -11.96 -22.06
C LEU A 280 37.55 -10.87 -22.99
N GLN A 281 38.85 -10.89 -23.30
CA GLN A 281 39.49 -9.87 -24.12
C GLN A 281 39.49 -10.19 -25.62
N GLN A 282 39.53 -11.47 -25.98
CA GLN A 282 39.83 -11.91 -27.35
C GLN A 282 38.66 -12.61 -28.07
N ASP A 283 37.65 -13.12 -27.35
CA ASP A 283 36.56 -13.85 -28.01
C ASP A 283 35.72 -12.92 -28.87
N ARG A 284 35.41 -13.37 -30.09
CA ARG A 284 34.63 -12.61 -31.07
C ARG A 284 33.16 -12.52 -30.67
N ASP A 285 32.65 -13.54 -29.98
CA ASP A 285 31.24 -13.63 -29.60
C ASP A 285 30.97 -12.86 -28.29
N PRO A 286 30.13 -11.80 -28.32
CA PRO A 286 29.79 -11.05 -27.12
C PRO A 286 29.03 -11.87 -26.07
N HIS A 287 28.25 -12.88 -26.46
CA HIS A 287 27.57 -13.75 -25.50
C HIS A 287 28.56 -14.55 -24.67
N ILE A 288 29.69 -14.95 -25.26
CA ILE A 288 30.75 -15.63 -24.54
C ILE A 288 31.44 -14.65 -23.61
N ARG A 289 31.87 -13.47 -24.09
CA ARG A 289 32.50 -12.45 -23.24
C ARG A 289 31.62 -12.07 -22.05
N SER A 290 30.31 -11.97 -22.24
CA SER A 290 29.31 -11.72 -21.18
C SER A 290 29.23 -12.89 -20.17
N ALA A 291 29.22 -14.14 -20.65
CA ALA A 291 29.27 -15.32 -19.77
C ALA A 291 30.58 -15.38 -18.97
N ILE A 292 31.72 -15.03 -19.57
CA ILE A 292 33.00 -14.96 -18.87
C ILE A 292 32.98 -13.93 -17.75
N ALA A 293 32.48 -12.71 -18.02
CA ALA A 293 32.35 -11.68 -16.98
C ALA A 293 31.48 -12.18 -15.82
N THR A 294 30.37 -12.84 -16.14
CA THR A 294 29.48 -13.46 -15.14
C THR A 294 30.18 -14.57 -14.34
N ALA A 295 30.98 -15.40 -15.00
CA ALA A 295 31.75 -16.47 -14.35
C ALA A 295 32.79 -15.90 -13.39
N LEU A 296 33.54 -14.87 -13.80
CA LEU A 296 34.49 -14.16 -12.94
C LEU A 296 33.79 -13.51 -11.73
N GLY A 297 32.62 -12.90 -11.91
CA GLY A 297 31.81 -12.39 -10.82
C GLY A 297 31.37 -13.47 -9.82
N SER A 298 31.03 -14.66 -10.31
CA SER A 298 30.61 -15.81 -9.50
C SER A 298 31.77 -16.44 -8.70
N MET A 299 33.01 -16.20 -9.12
CA MET A 299 34.22 -16.58 -8.38
C MET A 299 34.54 -15.65 -7.20
N ALA A 300 33.85 -14.50 -7.11
CA ALA A 300 33.91 -13.56 -6.00
C ALA A 300 35.36 -13.13 -5.64
N GLU A 301 35.74 -13.19 -4.36
CA GLU A 301 37.06 -12.78 -3.85
C GLU A 301 38.22 -13.43 -4.62
N SER A 302 38.09 -14.69 -5.04
CA SER A 302 39.16 -15.38 -5.79
C SER A 302 39.46 -14.73 -7.14
N ALA A 303 38.52 -13.97 -7.70
CA ALA A 303 38.68 -13.23 -8.95
C ALA A 303 39.02 -11.73 -8.75
N LYS A 304 39.40 -11.28 -7.55
CA LYS A 304 39.71 -9.86 -7.28
C LYS A 304 40.78 -9.27 -8.21
N MET A 305 41.74 -10.09 -8.64
CA MET A 305 42.79 -9.69 -9.59
C MET A 305 42.26 -9.38 -11.01
N THR A 306 40.99 -9.68 -11.29
CA THR A 306 40.35 -9.42 -12.60
C THR A 306 39.63 -8.07 -12.67
N VAL A 307 39.58 -7.32 -11.56
CA VAL A 307 38.88 -6.02 -11.49
C VAL A 307 39.35 -5.04 -12.58
N PRO A 308 40.65 -4.85 -12.86
CA PRO A 308 41.09 -3.98 -13.95
C PRO A 308 40.54 -4.40 -15.33
N GLN A 309 40.53 -5.70 -15.62
CA GLN A 309 40.05 -6.26 -16.88
C GLN A 309 38.53 -6.15 -17.00
N LEU A 310 37.79 -6.34 -15.90
CA LEU A 310 36.35 -6.11 -15.85
C LEU A 310 35.99 -4.63 -16.00
N ILE A 311 36.78 -3.70 -15.43
CA ILE A 311 36.61 -2.25 -15.66
C ILE A 311 36.87 -1.90 -17.13
N THR A 312 37.89 -2.50 -17.75
CA THR A 312 38.16 -2.33 -19.18
C THR A 312 36.99 -2.86 -20.02
N ALA A 313 36.48 -4.06 -19.74
CA ALA A 313 35.31 -4.61 -20.44
C ALA A 313 34.07 -3.73 -20.24
N LEU A 314 33.84 -3.23 -19.02
CA LEU A 314 32.75 -2.31 -18.70
C LEU A 314 32.82 -1.01 -19.52
N ARG A 315 34.01 -0.45 -19.72
CA ARG A 315 34.19 0.85 -20.39
C ARG A 315 34.32 0.75 -21.91
N GLN A 316 34.93 -0.33 -22.40
CA GLN A 316 35.43 -0.41 -23.78
C GLN A 316 34.77 -1.52 -24.60
N ASP A 317 34.04 -2.46 -23.99
CA ASP A 317 33.39 -3.50 -24.78
C ASP A 317 32.26 -2.91 -25.64
N ARG A 318 32.23 -3.31 -26.90
CA ARG A 318 31.25 -2.83 -27.89
C ARG A 318 29.84 -3.29 -27.55
N ASP A 319 29.71 -4.47 -26.95
CA ASP A 319 28.42 -5.08 -26.67
C ASP A 319 27.86 -4.64 -25.31
N PRO A 320 26.61 -4.13 -25.26
CA PRO A 320 26.01 -3.65 -24.01
C PRO A 320 25.77 -4.74 -22.97
N ASN A 321 25.55 -6.00 -23.38
CA ASN A 321 25.35 -7.09 -22.43
C ASN A 321 26.67 -7.47 -21.76
N VAL A 322 27.79 -7.42 -22.49
CA VAL A 322 29.13 -7.62 -21.88
C VAL A 322 29.41 -6.54 -20.85
N ARG A 323 29.15 -5.26 -21.17
CA ARG A 323 29.30 -4.17 -20.20
C ARG A 323 28.44 -4.38 -18.96
N ARG A 324 27.16 -4.77 -19.13
CA ARG A 324 26.26 -5.06 -18.00
C ARG A 324 26.76 -6.22 -17.14
N SER A 325 27.16 -7.34 -17.75
CA SER A 325 27.74 -8.47 -17.04
C SER A 325 29.02 -8.12 -16.29
N ALA A 326 29.87 -7.26 -16.88
CA ALA A 326 31.07 -6.76 -16.20
C ALA A 326 30.72 -5.88 -14.99
N ALA A 327 29.70 -5.02 -15.10
CA ALA A 327 29.21 -4.24 -13.97
C ALA A 327 28.70 -5.13 -12.84
N ASP A 328 27.88 -6.13 -13.16
CA ASP A 328 27.33 -7.08 -12.19
C ASP A 328 28.44 -7.91 -11.52
N ALA A 329 29.45 -8.34 -12.29
CA ALA A 329 30.61 -9.03 -11.77
C ALA A 329 31.43 -8.17 -10.79
N LEU A 330 31.68 -6.90 -11.12
CA LEU A 330 32.36 -5.96 -10.24
C LEU A 330 31.59 -5.74 -8.93
N ARG A 331 30.26 -5.63 -8.97
CA ARG A 331 29.43 -5.54 -7.74
C ARG A 331 29.55 -6.79 -6.88
N ASN A 332 29.48 -7.98 -7.49
CA ASN A 332 29.59 -9.24 -6.74
C ASN A 332 30.97 -9.41 -6.08
N ILE A 333 32.05 -9.09 -6.80
CA ILE A 333 33.41 -9.12 -6.24
C ILE A 333 33.54 -8.12 -5.08
N ALA A 334 33.09 -6.88 -5.28
CA ALA A 334 33.17 -5.86 -4.24
C ALA A 334 32.32 -6.19 -3.00
N PHE A 335 31.12 -6.74 -3.19
CA PHE A 335 30.24 -7.18 -2.11
C PHE A 335 30.95 -8.20 -1.19
N HIS A 336 31.57 -9.22 -1.78
CA HIS A 336 32.26 -10.26 -1.00
C HIS A 336 33.58 -9.78 -0.38
N LEU A 337 34.27 -8.81 -0.98
CA LEU A 337 35.41 -8.15 -0.34
C LEU A 337 34.95 -7.33 0.87
N GLN A 338 33.89 -6.53 0.72
CA GLN A 338 33.37 -5.69 1.81
C GLN A 338 32.83 -6.49 3.00
N GLU A 339 32.24 -7.66 2.77
CA GLU A 339 31.80 -8.57 3.83
C GLU A 339 32.95 -9.01 4.76
N LYS A 340 34.21 -8.94 4.28
CA LYS A 340 35.42 -9.31 5.03
C LYS A 340 36.30 -8.12 5.39
N LYS A 341 35.77 -6.90 5.39
CA LYS A 341 36.52 -5.64 5.59
C LYS A 341 37.49 -5.65 6.78
N ASP A 342 37.15 -6.34 7.87
CA ASP A 342 37.98 -6.42 9.08
C ASP A 342 39.24 -7.31 8.93
N ARG A 343 39.37 -8.04 7.81
CA ARG A 343 40.47 -8.99 7.53
C ARG A 343 41.22 -8.69 6.23
N LEU A 344 40.91 -7.58 5.56
CA LEU A 344 41.47 -7.23 4.25
C LEU A 344 42.67 -6.29 4.36
N SER A 345 43.57 -6.37 3.38
CA SER A 345 44.62 -5.36 3.20
C SER A 345 44.02 -4.03 2.71
N PRO A 346 44.70 -2.89 2.93
CA PRO A 346 44.29 -1.60 2.36
C PRO A 346 44.11 -1.65 0.83
N GLU A 347 44.96 -2.43 0.14
CA GLU A 347 44.89 -2.65 -1.31
C GLU A 347 43.59 -3.35 -1.73
N ASP A 348 43.14 -4.36 -0.98
CA ASP A 348 41.89 -5.07 -1.28
C ASP A 348 40.65 -4.18 -1.08
N LEU A 349 40.70 -3.25 -0.14
CA LEU A 349 39.64 -2.25 0.07
C LEU A 349 39.58 -1.23 -1.06
N GLU A 350 40.74 -0.82 -1.58
CA GLU A 350 40.82 0.05 -2.76
C GLU A 350 40.26 -0.65 -4.00
N ILE A 351 40.59 -1.92 -4.21
CA ILE A 351 40.04 -2.74 -5.30
C ILE A 351 38.50 -2.82 -5.21
N ALA A 352 37.95 -3.06 -4.02
CA ALA A 352 36.51 -3.11 -3.81
C ALA A 352 35.82 -1.76 -4.10
N GLN A 353 36.42 -0.64 -3.67
CA GLN A 353 35.90 0.69 -3.92
C GLN A 353 35.94 1.04 -5.42
N ASN A 354 37.04 0.70 -6.10
CA ASN A 354 37.19 0.92 -7.54
C ASN A 354 36.16 0.12 -8.36
N ALA A 355 35.89 -1.12 -7.96
CA ALA A 355 34.88 -1.96 -8.58
C ALA A 355 33.46 -1.39 -8.43
N LEU A 356 33.07 -0.92 -7.23
CA LEU A 356 31.77 -0.29 -6.99
C LEU A 356 31.62 1.03 -7.76
N ASN A 357 32.61 1.91 -7.68
CA ASN A 357 32.59 3.20 -8.38
C ASN A 357 32.35 3.02 -9.88
N ALA A 358 33.03 2.02 -10.49
CA ALA A 358 32.85 1.70 -11.90
C ALA A 358 31.44 1.16 -12.19
N ALA A 359 30.93 0.22 -11.39
CA ALA A 359 29.62 -0.39 -11.62
C ALA A 359 28.44 0.57 -11.37
N ASP A 360 28.55 1.48 -10.41
CA ASP A 360 27.55 2.50 -10.12
C ASP A 360 27.51 3.58 -11.20
N PHE A 361 28.67 3.98 -11.71
CA PHE A 361 28.77 4.90 -12.85
C PHE A 361 28.09 4.32 -14.11
N PHE A 362 28.30 3.03 -14.41
CA PHE A 362 27.62 2.38 -15.53
C PHE A 362 26.09 2.27 -15.33
N ALA A 363 25.62 1.91 -14.13
CA ALA A 363 24.19 1.87 -13.82
C ALA A 363 23.53 3.25 -13.92
N PHE A 364 24.30 4.31 -13.67
CA PHE A 364 23.89 5.68 -13.95
C PHE A 364 23.76 5.88 -15.46
N GLU A 365 24.83 5.68 -16.25
CA GLU A 365 24.82 5.87 -17.72
C GLU A 365 23.71 5.10 -18.46
N GLU A 366 23.46 3.83 -18.11
CA GLU A 366 22.42 3.00 -18.75
C GLU A 366 21.02 3.58 -18.54
N LYS A 367 20.74 4.10 -17.33
CA LYS A 367 19.45 4.74 -17.01
C LYS A 367 19.28 6.05 -17.76
N VAL A 368 20.36 6.78 -18.03
CA VAL A 368 20.34 7.99 -18.86
C VAL A 368 20.02 7.66 -20.31
N GLN A 369 20.68 6.64 -20.88
CA GLN A 369 20.58 6.28 -22.30
C GLN A 369 19.21 5.69 -22.69
N ILE A 370 18.55 4.97 -21.78
CA ILE A 370 17.17 4.46 -21.97
C ILE A 370 16.14 5.61 -22.00
N CYS A 371 16.43 6.73 -21.34
CA CYS A 371 15.51 7.86 -21.26
C CYS A 371 15.68 8.89 -22.38
N TRP A 372 16.73 8.82 -23.21
CA TRP A 372 16.97 9.79 -24.30
C TRP A 372 17.99 9.28 -25.35
N PRO A 373 17.60 9.02 -26.62
CA PRO A 373 18.53 8.60 -27.66
C PRO A 373 19.19 9.82 -28.31
N GLY A 374 20.14 10.44 -27.61
CA GLY A 374 20.95 11.53 -28.14
C GLY A 374 22.33 11.55 -27.49
N LYS A 375 23.40 11.56 -28.29
CA LYS A 375 24.77 11.72 -27.79
C LYS A 375 24.96 13.17 -27.33
N PHE A 376 24.75 13.42 -26.05
CA PHE A 376 25.11 14.69 -25.42
C PHE A 376 26.41 14.54 -24.62
N SER A 377 27.13 15.66 -24.42
CA SER A 377 28.33 15.70 -23.58
C SER A 377 27.98 15.48 -22.10
N GLN A 378 29.01 15.12 -21.31
CA GLN A 378 28.89 14.73 -19.90
C GLN A 378 28.14 15.78 -19.04
N GLU A 379 28.29 17.07 -19.33
CA GLU A 379 27.61 18.17 -18.61
C GLU A 379 26.13 18.34 -19.02
N GLN A 380 25.81 18.13 -20.29
CA GLN A 380 24.44 18.28 -20.82
C GLN A 380 23.51 17.16 -20.33
N ASN A 381 24.03 15.94 -20.14
CA ASN A 381 23.28 14.84 -19.55
C ASN A 381 22.87 15.13 -18.08
N ILE A 382 23.76 15.73 -17.28
CA ILE A 382 23.48 16.05 -15.86
C ILE A 382 22.38 17.11 -15.73
N LEU A 383 22.39 18.14 -16.58
CA LEU A 383 21.33 19.17 -16.61
C LEU A 383 19.99 18.62 -17.12
N CYS A 384 19.99 17.80 -18.17
CA CYS A 384 18.78 17.16 -18.68
C CYS A 384 18.18 16.13 -17.71
N LEU A 385 19.02 15.40 -16.95
CA LEU A 385 18.58 14.42 -15.95
C LEU A 385 17.86 15.06 -14.76
N LYS A 386 18.37 16.20 -14.27
CA LYS A 386 17.62 17.01 -13.30
C LYS A 386 16.26 17.40 -13.88
N TYR A 387 16.21 17.80 -15.15
CA TYR A 387 14.97 18.26 -15.78
C TYR A 387 13.94 17.13 -16.07
N PHE A 388 14.39 15.94 -16.48
CA PHE A 388 13.51 14.82 -16.84
C PHE A 388 12.95 14.05 -15.64
N HIS A 389 13.75 13.81 -14.58
CA HIS A 389 13.25 13.24 -13.33
C HIS A 389 12.29 14.19 -12.62
N ILE A 390 12.54 15.49 -12.68
CA ILE A 390 11.61 16.50 -12.17
C ILE A 390 10.32 16.48 -13.00
N LYS A 391 10.36 16.46 -14.35
CA LYS A 391 9.14 16.48 -15.17
C LYS A 391 8.28 15.23 -15.04
N THR A 392 8.85 14.03 -15.11
CA THR A 392 8.07 12.78 -15.02
C THR A 392 7.51 12.53 -13.62
N GLY A 393 8.30 12.82 -12.58
CA GLY A 393 7.83 12.82 -11.19
C GLY A 393 6.74 13.87 -10.96
N LEU A 394 6.89 15.07 -11.54
CA LEU A 394 5.91 16.13 -11.46
C LEU A 394 4.59 15.76 -12.14
N ILE A 395 4.62 15.13 -13.33
CA ILE A 395 3.39 14.71 -14.03
C ILE A 395 2.59 13.68 -13.21
N LEU A 396 3.26 12.65 -12.68
CA LEU A 396 2.59 11.65 -11.85
C LEU A 396 2.04 12.26 -10.57
N TRP A 397 2.81 13.16 -9.95
CA TRP A 397 2.35 13.91 -8.79
C TRP A 397 1.15 14.81 -9.11
N LEU A 398 1.13 15.48 -10.27
CA LEU A 398 0.02 16.31 -10.74
C LEU A 398 -1.25 15.50 -11.03
N ILE A 399 -1.13 14.30 -11.61
CA ILE A 399 -2.26 13.38 -11.82
C ILE A 399 -2.83 12.96 -10.47
N HIS A 400 -1.96 12.53 -9.55
CA HIS A 400 -2.37 12.12 -8.21
C HIS A 400 -3.02 13.28 -7.44
N ALA A 401 -2.43 14.48 -7.51
CA ALA A 401 -3.00 15.69 -6.91
C ALA A 401 -4.36 16.05 -7.52
N SER A 402 -4.53 15.90 -8.85
CA SER A 402 -5.81 16.15 -9.54
C SER A 402 -6.92 15.19 -9.09
N ILE A 403 -6.60 13.90 -8.87
CA ILE A 403 -7.56 12.92 -8.33
C ILE A 403 -8.06 13.35 -6.95
N TRP A 404 -7.13 13.71 -6.06
CA TRP A 404 -7.47 14.16 -4.71
C TRP A 404 -8.23 15.49 -4.72
N LEU A 405 -7.91 16.40 -5.65
CA LEU A 405 -8.66 17.63 -5.85
C LEU A 405 -10.10 17.32 -6.27
N GLY A 406 -10.29 16.37 -7.20
CA GLY A 406 -11.62 15.89 -7.61
C GLY A 406 -12.43 15.32 -6.44
N LEU A 407 -11.79 14.50 -5.58
CA LEU A 407 -12.42 13.98 -4.36
C LEU A 407 -12.82 15.09 -3.38
N ILE A 408 -12.01 16.14 -3.24
CA ILE A 408 -12.33 17.32 -2.41
C ILE A 408 -13.54 18.08 -2.99
N CYS A 409 -13.62 18.24 -4.31
CA CYS A 409 -14.73 18.92 -4.98
C CYS A 409 -16.06 18.22 -4.73
N ILE A 410 -16.09 16.88 -4.78
CA ILE A 410 -17.32 16.11 -4.57
C ILE A 410 -17.57 15.74 -3.10
N TYR A 411 -16.65 16.08 -2.19
CA TYR A 411 -16.69 15.73 -0.77
C TYR A 411 -18.02 16.08 -0.09
N HIS A 412 -18.55 17.27 -0.36
CA HIS A 412 -19.78 17.76 0.28
C HIS A 412 -21.05 17.04 -0.23
N LYS A 413 -20.99 16.36 -1.39
CA LYS A 413 -22.13 15.69 -2.01
C LYS A 413 -22.29 14.23 -1.58
N TYR A 414 -21.18 13.56 -1.24
CA TYR A 414 -21.18 12.11 -1.05
C TYR A 414 -20.60 11.70 0.30
N THR A 415 -21.45 11.18 1.17
CA THR A 415 -21.07 10.66 2.51
C THR A 415 -20.09 9.50 2.44
N GLN A 416 -20.13 8.69 1.37
CA GLN A 416 -19.15 7.63 1.12
C GLN A 416 -17.74 8.19 0.90
N VAL A 417 -17.62 9.30 0.16
CA VAL A 417 -16.32 9.94 -0.09
C VAL A 417 -15.74 10.45 1.21
N GLN A 418 -16.57 11.11 2.03
CA GLN A 418 -16.18 11.58 3.36
C GLN A 418 -15.63 10.42 4.19
N ARG A 419 -16.38 9.34 4.31
CA ARG A 419 -16.04 8.19 5.15
C ARG A 419 -14.81 7.44 4.69
N ILE A 420 -14.75 7.06 3.42
CA ILE A 420 -13.74 6.15 2.87
C ILE A 420 -12.40 6.84 2.67
N PHE A 421 -12.38 8.06 2.11
CA PHE A 421 -11.13 8.70 1.69
C PHE A 421 -10.58 9.69 2.71
N PHE A 422 -11.45 10.37 3.47
CA PHE A 422 -11.02 11.45 4.36
C PHE A 422 -11.06 11.08 5.83
N TRP A 423 -12.05 10.31 6.30
CA TRP A 423 -12.17 9.96 7.71
C TRP A 423 -11.60 8.58 8.06
N HIS A 424 -11.42 7.68 7.08
CA HIS A 424 -10.75 6.39 7.31
C HIS A 424 -9.21 6.55 7.39
N PRO A 425 -8.55 6.29 8.55
CA PRO A 425 -7.13 6.60 8.76
C PRO A 425 -6.18 5.90 7.80
N TRP A 426 -6.38 4.59 7.57
CA TRP A 426 -5.50 3.78 6.74
C TRP A 426 -5.53 4.21 5.26
N LEU A 427 -6.73 4.33 4.68
CA LEU A 427 -6.93 4.75 3.30
C LEU A 427 -6.37 6.14 3.03
N ARG A 428 -6.67 7.12 3.88
CA ARG A 428 -6.15 8.48 3.72
C ARG A 428 -4.61 8.54 3.75
N LYS A 429 -3.97 7.80 4.66
CA LYS A 429 -2.49 7.79 4.77
C LYS A 429 -1.83 7.11 3.57
N ILE A 430 -2.35 5.97 3.15
CA ILE A 430 -1.75 5.16 2.08
C ILE A 430 -2.07 5.72 0.70
N LEU A 431 -3.35 5.96 0.40
CA LEU A 431 -3.75 6.51 -0.90
C LEU A 431 -3.38 7.99 -1.02
N GLY A 432 -3.23 8.71 0.09
CA GLY A 432 -2.83 10.11 0.10
C GLY A 432 -1.32 10.33 0.25
N PHE A 433 -0.52 9.26 0.24
CA PHE A 433 0.94 9.25 0.46
C PHE A 433 1.40 10.13 1.64
N GLY A 434 0.59 10.22 2.69
CA GLY A 434 0.81 11.09 3.85
C GLY A 434 0.65 12.59 3.59
N TYR A 435 1.03 13.11 2.43
CA TYR A 435 1.00 14.55 2.14
C TYR A 435 -0.42 15.11 2.09
N VAL A 436 -1.42 14.32 1.69
CA VAL A 436 -2.82 14.77 1.65
C VAL A 436 -3.35 15.07 3.05
N GLY A 437 -3.07 14.20 4.04
CA GLY A 437 -3.45 14.46 5.43
C GLY A 437 -2.77 15.71 6.01
N LEU A 438 -1.50 15.93 5.64
CA LEU A 438 -0.79 17.16 5.98
C LEU A 438 -1.38 18.39 5.28
N ALA A 439 -1.70 18.29 3.99
CA ALA A 439 -2.31 19.36 3.22
C ALA A 439 -3.67 19.76 3.81
N ILE A 440 -4.53 18.79 4.13
CA ILE A 440 -5.83 19.05 4.76
C ILE A 440 -5.67 19.78 6.09
N THR A 441 -4.74 19.35 6.95
CA THR A 441 -4.55 19.97 8.27
C THR A 441 -3.85 21.34 8.21
N LYS A 442 -2.93 21.54 7.26
CA LYS A 442 -2.12 22.76 7.14
C LYS A 442 -2.76 23.84 6.27
N ILE A 443 -3.46 23.49 5.20
CA ILE A 443 -4.08 24.44 4.28
C ILE A 443 -5.43 24.89 4.85
N PRO A 444 -5.60 26.20 5.18
CA PRO A 444 -6.80 26.67 5.87
C PRO A 444 -8.11 26.36 5.14
N CYS A 445 -8.18 26.60 3.83
CA CYS A 445 -9.40 26.35 3.05
C CYS A 445 -9.83 24.87 3.10
N LEU A 446 -8.88 23.93 3.00
CA LEU A 446 -9.18 22.50 3.00
C LEU A 446 -9.72 21.99 4.34
N ARG A 447 -9.13 22.41 5.47
CA ARG A 447 -9.67 22.03 6.79
C ARG A 447 -11.04 22.64 7.08
N PHE A 448 -11.32 23.86 6.59
CA PHE A 448 -12.66 24.44 6.75
C PHE A 448 -13.69 23.66 5.93
N HIS A 449 -13.34 23.34 4.68
CA HIS A 449 -14.17 22.53 3.79
C HIS A 449 -14.42 21.11 4.33
N LEU A 450 -13.43 20.51 5.02
CA LEU A 450 -13.57 19.17 5.60
C LEU A 450 -14.69 19.12 6.66
N LEU A 451 -14.83 20.16 7.47
CA LEU A 451 -15.76 20.17 8.60
C LEU A 451 -17.08 20.85 8.30
N SER A 452 -17.20 21.55 7.16
CA SER A 452 -18.43 22.26 6.79
C SER A 452 -19.67 21.36 6.71
N PRO A 453 -19.62 20.07 6.27
CA PRO A 453 -20.82 19.23 6.23
C PRO A 453 -21.33 18.83 7.62
N PHE A 454 -20.55 19.08 8.69
CA PHE A 454 -20.91 18.72 10.07
C PHE A 454 -21.32 19.92 10.90
N LYS A 455 -21.53 21.10 10.28
CA LYS A 455 -21.88 22.34 10.99
C LYS A 455 -23.07 22.17 11.93
N ASP A 456 -24.13 21.51 11.46
CA ASP A 456 -25.35 21.30 12.24
C ASP A 456 -25.09 20.38 13.43
N SER A 457 -24.35 19.28 13.24
CA SER A 457 -23.97 18.36 14.33
C SER A 457 -23.08 19.04 15.38
N LEU A 458 -22.13 19.86 14.94
CA LEU A 458 -21.23 20.60 15.83
C LEU A 458 -21.97 21.66 16.67
N LEU A 459 -23.04 22.25 16.11
CA LEU A 459 -23.86 23.28 16.76
C LEU A 459 -25.14 22.75 17.41
N ALA A 460 -25.44 21.45 17.31
CA ALA A 460 -26.69 20.85 17.79
C ALA A 460 -27.03 21.20 19.25
N ASP A 461 -26.03 21.37 20.12
CA ASP A 461 -26.24 21.69 21.54
C ASP A 461 -26.46 23.17 21.84
N ALA A 462 -26.27 24.05 20.84
CA ALA A 462 -26.53 25.47 20.97
C ALA A 462 -28.03 25.81 20.82
N ASP A 463 -28.83 24.86 20.32
CA ASP A 463 -30.27 25.01 20.06
C ASP A 463 -30.59 26.28 19.24
N LEU A 464 -29.84 26.49 18.15
CA LEU A 464 -29.91 27.72 17.35
C LEU A 464 -31.22 27.88 16.58
N GLU A 465 -31.96 26.79 16.35
CA GLU A 465 -33.26 26.82 15.68
C GLU A 465 -34.30 27.59 16.52
N ARG A 466 -34.24 27.44 17.84
CA ARG A 466 -35.09 28.18 18.79
C ARG A 466 -34.50 29.52 19.22
N PHE A 467 -33.26 29.81 18.80
CA PHE A 467 -32.60 31.08 19.11
C PHE A 467 -32.94 32.14 18.06
N ASP A 468 -33.75 33.11 18.46
CA ASP A 468 -33.97 34.31 17.68
C ASP A 468 -33.04 35.45 18.14
N SER A 469 -32.23 35.95 17.20
CA SER A 469 -31.30 37.06 17.43
C SER A 469 -32.03 38.38 17.68
N GLN A 470 -33.26 38.51 17.18
CA GLN A 470 -34.12 39.65 17.51
C GLN A 470 -34.55 39.61 18.98
N HIS A 471 -34.40 38.47 19.69
CA HIS A 471 -34.71 38.30 21.12
C HIS A 471 -33.50 38.44 22.04
N TYR A 472 -32.40 38.97 21.52
CA TYR A 472 -31.18 39.19 22.28
C TYR A 472 -30.63 40.61 22.04
N PHE A 473 -30.22 41.28 23.10
CA PHE A 473 -29.60 42.59 23.01
C PHE A 473 -28.13 42.46 22.58
N SER A 474 -27.81 42.76 21.32
CA SER A 474 -26.45 42.57 20.78
C SER A 474 -25.43 43.59 21.29
N ASP A 475 -25.87 44.72 21.83
CA ASP A 475 -25.02 45.83 22.28
C ASP A 475 -24.64 45.78 23.76
N VAL A 476 -24.47 44.57 24.28
CA VAL A 476 -23.94 44.33 25.63
C VAL A 476 -22.54 44.94 25.83
N GLU A 477 -22.29 45.46 27.03
CA GLU A 477 -21.00 46.03 27.43
C GLU A 477 -20.13 45.00 28.14
N PHE A 478 -18.81 45.16 27.95
CA PHE A 478 -17.82 44.27 28.55
C PHE A 478 -16.68 45.09 29.12
N ASN A 479 -16.20 44.63 30.27
CA ASN A 479 -15.01 45.16 30.91
C ASN A 479 -13.89 44.13 30.83
N LEU A 480 -12.73 44.51 30.32
CA LEU A 480 -11.54 43.67 30.33
C LEU A 480 -10.97 43.63 31.75
N LYS A 481 -10.84 42.43 32.33
CA LYS A 481 -10.22 42.19 33.64
C LYS A 481 -8.69 42.16 33.46
N ILE A 482 -8.00 43.21 33.90
CA ILE A 482 -6.53 43.30 33.91
C ILE A 482 -6.01 42.94 35.32
N ASN A 483 -4.84 42.30 35.41
CA ASN A 483 -4.27 41.80 36.68
C ASN A 483 -3.95 42.86 37.75
N GLU A 484 -4.27 44.14 37.54
CA GLU A 484 -4.14 45.19 38.54
C GLU A 484 -5.33 46.15 38.40
N ARG A 485 -6.34 45.99 39.27
CA ARG A 485 -7.43 46.89 39.70
C ARG A 485 -8.24 47.72 38.68
N GLU A 486 -7.87 47.82 37.41
CA GLU A 486 -8.59 48.59 36.40
C GLU A 486 -9.31 47.68 35.39
N GLN A 487 -10.62 47.92 35.28
CA GLN A 487 -11.51 47.32 34.31
C GLN A 487 -11.63 48.27 33.11
N ILE A 488 -11.05 47.93 31.96
CA ILE A 488 -11.14 48.77 30.76
C ILE A 488 -12.36 48.33 29.94
N PRO A 489 -13.34 49.21 29.64
CA PRO A 489 -14.45 48.87 28.76
C PRO A 489 -13.94 48.47 27.37
N GLN A 490 -14.13 47.22 26.98
CA GLN A 490 -13.74 46.69 25.68
C GLN A 490 -14.61 45.48 25.31
N LYS A 491 -15.34 45.57 24.18
CA LYS A 491 -16.08 44.41 23.64
C LYS A 491 -15.10 43.29 23.22
N PRO A 492 -15.42 42.01 23.49
CA PRO A 492 -14.60 40.90 23.05
C PRO A 492 -14.55 40.90 21.52
N THR A 493 -13.37 41.19 20.98
CA THR A 493 -13.16 41.20 19.53
C THR A 493 -12.62 39.83 19.13
N PRO A 494 -13.37 38.99 18.40
CA PRO A 494 -12.84 37.75 17.85
C PRO A 494 -11.81 38.10 16.77
N SER A 495 -10.56 38.28 17.19
CA SER A 495 -9.43 38.57 16.32
C SER A 495 -8.98 37.32 15.55
N ARG A 496 -7.90 37.42 14.79
CA ARG A 496 -7.32 36.26 14.10
C ARG A 496 -6.86 35.18 15.07
N LYS A 497 -6.75 35.35 16.39
CA LYS A 497 -6.52 34.28 17.41
C LYS A 497 -7.03 34.75 18.78
N PHE A 498 -8.01 34.06 19.36
CA PHE A 498 -8.67 34.49 20.60
C PHE A 498 -8.84 33.34 21.60
N ARG A 499 -8.50 33.63 22.86
CA ARG A 499 -8.74 32.74 24.01
C ARG A 499 -9.37 33.59 25.08
N ILE A 500 -10.68 33.49 25.16
CA ILE A 500 -11.52 34.43 25.90
C ILE A 500 -12.29 33.67 26.96
N VAL A 501 -12.30 34.22 28.16
CA VAL A 501 -13.23 33.84 29.22
C VAL A 501 -14.25 34.97 29.33
N ILE A 502 -15.52 34.61 29.32
CA ILE A 502 -16.63 35.52 29.56
C ILE A 502 -17.15 35.24 30.96
N GLU A 503 -16.81 36.14 31.88
CA GLU A 503 -17.32 36.15 33.26
C GLU A 503 -18.58 37.00 33.32
N GLY A 504 -19.51 36.65 34.21
CA GLY A 504 -20.68 37.46 34.49
C GLY A 504 -21.57 36.78 35.51
N GLU A 505 -22.34 37.57 36.25
CA GLU A 505 -23.29 37.07 37.24
C GLU A 505 -24.36 36.16 36.62
N ALA A 506 -25.09 35.42 37.45
CA ALA A 506 -26.17 34.58 36.96
C ALA A 506 -27.23 35.43 36.24
N GLY A 507 -27.77 34.93 35.13
CA GLY A 507 -28.85 35.62 34.41
C GLY A 507 -28.43 36.71 33.43
N VAL A 508 -27.21 37.25 33.45
CA VAL A 508 -26.78 38.37 32.56
C VAL A 508 -26.65 38.03 31.06
N GLY A 509 -27.11 36.85 30.62
CA GLY A 509 -27.19 36.50 29.20
C GLY A 509 -25.95 35.87 28.56
N LYS A 510 -24.98 35.35 29.34
CA LYS A 510 -23.74 34.73 28.83
C LYS A 510 -23.99 33.67 27.73
N SER A 511 -24.89 32.72 27.97
CA SER A 511 -25.21 31.65 27.01
C SER A 511 -25.85 32.20 25.74
N MET A 512 -26.75 33.19 25.87
CA MET A 512 -27.37 33.88 24.72
C MET A 512 -26.33 34.63 23.88
N PHE A 513 -25.33 35.23 24.52
CA PHE A 513 -24.21 35.85 23.82
C PHE A 513 -23.37 34.83 23.03
N LEU A 514 -23.04 33.67 23.62
CA LEU A 514 -22.32 32.60 22.92
C LEU A 514 -23.12 32.07 21.72
N ARG A 515 -24.44 31.89 21.86
CA ARG A 515 -25.33 31.48 20.77
C ARG A 515 -25.43 32.55 19.68
N TYR A 516 -25.51 33.82 20.05
CA TYR A 516 -25.44 34.94 19.12
C TYR A 516 -24.15 34.90 18.30
N LEU A 517 -22.99 34.73 18.95
CA LEU A 517 -21.71 34.59 18.26
C LEU A 517 -21.68 33.34 17.35
N ALA A 518 -22.22 32.22 17.82
CA ALA A 518 -22.25 30.98 17.05
C ALA A 518 -23.10 31.11 15.78
N LYS A 519 -24.26 31.75 15.86
CA LYS A 519 -25.18 31.97 14.74
C LYS A 519 -24.59 32.88 13.66
N HIS A 520 -23.85 33.92 14.06
CA HIS A 520 -23.29 34.92 13.13
C HIS A 520 -21.86 34.59 12.64
N SER A 521 -21.28 33.48 13.09
CA SER A 521 -19.93 33.09 12.69
C SER A 521 -19.89 32.39 11.34
N GLN A 522 -18.89 32.75 10.54
CA GLN A 522 -18.53 32.08 9.28
C GLN A 522 -17.50 30.95 9.48
N ARG A 523 -17.09 30.69 10.74
CA ARG A 523 -16.14 29.64 11.08
C ARG A 523 -16.86 28.39 11.57
N ASN A 524 -16.20 27.25 11.45
CA ASN A 524 -16.69 26.01 12.05
C ASN A 524 -16.56 26.13 13.57
N ILE A 525 -17.70 26.22 14.25
CA ILE A 525 -17.79 26.28 15.71
C ILE A 525 -18.30 24.95 16.21
N VAL A 526 -17.70 24.48 17.29
CA VAL A 526 -18.30 23.44 18.13
C VAL A 526 -18.79 24.09 19.42
N TYR A 527 -20.09 23.94 19.69
CA TYR A 527 -20.71 24.43 20.91
C TYR A 527 -20.88 23.25 21.88
N LEU A 528 -20.32 23.40 23.07
CA LEU A 528 -20.24 22.35 24.09
C LEU A 528 -20.81 22.88 25.42
N PRO A 529 -21.95 22.36 25.88
CA PRO A 529 -22.33 22.49 27.28
C PRO A 529 -21.29 21.78 28.14
N ALA A 530 -20.78 22.44 29.18
CA ALA A 530 -19.68 21.91 29.99
C ALA A 530 -20.03 20.58 30.67
N PHE A 531 -21.32 20.32 30.92
CA PHE A 531 -21.79 19.05 31.48
C PHE A 531 -21.61 17.85 30.55
N LYS A 532 -21.47 18.06 29.24
CA LYS A 532 -21.15 17.00 28.26
C LYS A 532 -19.66 16.69 28.17
N CYS A 533 -18.80 17.50 28.80
CA CYS A 533 -17.35 17.29 28.82
C CYS A 533 -16.89 16.36 29.97
N GLN A 534 -17.74 15.46 30.47
CA GLN A 534 -17.41 14.56 31.58
C GLN A 534 -16.33 13.52 31.24
N GLY A 535 -16.32 13.02 30.00
CA GLY A 535 -15.22 12.20 29.45
C GLY A 535 -14.09 13.04 28.82
N GLY A 536 -14.16 14.37 29.01
CA GLY A 536 -13.23 15.33 28.43
C GLY A 536 -13.75 16.03 27.18
N VAL A 537 -13.13 17.17 26.89
CA VAL A 537 -13.53 18.04 25.77
C VAL A 537 -13.28 17.37 24.42
N MET A 538 -12.25 16.53 24.31
CA MET A 538 -11.95 15.84 23.06
C MET A 538 -13.08 14.87 22.69
N GLU A 539 -13.43 13.98 23.62
CA GLU A 539 -14.49 12.98 23.44
C GLU A 539 -15.84 13.63 23.09
N ALA A 540 -16.20 14.72 23.77
CA ALA A 540 -17.39 15.50 23.47
C ALA A 540 -17.40 16.10 22.04
N ILE A 541 -16.24 16.40 21.47
CA ILE A 541 -16.11 16.81 20.04
C ILE A 541 -16.21 15.58 19.13
N GLU A 542 -15.63 14.45 19.52
CA GLU A 542 -15.66 13.20 18.75
C GLU A 542 -17.09 12.69 18.56
N ASP A 543 -17.91 12.76 19.61
CA ASP A 543 -19.32 12.32 19.58
C ASP A 543 -20.19 13.15 18.65
N LYS A 544 -19.79 14.40 18.36
CA LYS A 544 -20.45 15.27 17.38
C LYS A 544 -20.01 14.98 15.94
N LEU A 545 -19.06 14.09 15.73
CA LEU A 545 -18.50 13.77 14.43
C LEU A 545 -18.69 12.27 14.14
N PRO A 546 -19.44 11.89 13.09
CA PRO A 546 -19.92 10.52 12.88
C PRO A 546 -18.84 9.44 12.70
N ILE A 547 -17.55 9.79 12.65
CA ILE A 547 -16.43 8.89 12.31
C ILE A 547 -15.17 9.20 13.15
N SER A 548 -15.28 10.01 14.21
CA SER A 548 -14.10 10.57 14.91
C SER A 548 -13.31 9.57 15.76
N HIS A 549 -13.97 8.59 16.37
CA HIS A 549 -13.36 7.64 17.30
C HIS A 549 -12.26 6.74 16.67
N GLN A 550 -12.15 6.71 15.33
CA GLN A 550 -11.17 5.86 14.62
C GLN A 550 -9.79 6.52 14.43
N ASP A 551 -9.67 7.86 14.53
CA ASP A 551 -8.38 8.56 14.30
C ASP A 551 -8.22 9.82 15.18
N PRO A 552 -8.08 9.66 16.51
CA PRO A 552 -8.01 10.80 17.46
C PRO A 552 -6.80 11.71 17.19
N LYS A 553 -5.69 11.16 16.65
CA LYS A 553 -4.50 11.94 16.28
C LYS A 553 -4.78 12.93 15.15
N PHE A 554 -5.68 12.58 14.21
CA PHE A 554 -6.03 13.47 13.13
C PHE A 554 -6.90 14.62 13.59
N LEU A 555 -7.93 14.33 14.41
CA LEU A 555 -8.76 15.38 15.00
C LEU A 555 -7.93 16.30 15.90
N HIS A 556 -7.00 15.76 16.70
CA HIS A 556 -6.05 16.56 17.48
C HIS A 556 -5.30 17.56 16.58
N ASN A 557 -4.81 17.11 15.43
CA ASN A 557 -4.11 17.98 14.47
C ASN A 557 -5.05 19.03 13.83
N LEU A 558 -6.31 18.70 13.56
CA LEU A 558 -7.29 19.67 13.07
C LEU A 558 -7.54 20.77 14.11
N ILE A 559 -7.77 20.39 15.36
CA ILE A 559 -7.99 21.33 16.48
C ILE A 559 -6.75 22.21 16.68
N LYS A 560 -5.56 21.61 16.78
CA LYS A 560 -4.28 22.33 16.95
C LYS A 560 -4.00 23.30 15.81
N ASN A 561 -4.43 22.98 14.59
CA ASN A 561 -4.32 23.84 13.41
C ASN A 561 -5.55 24.74 13.21
N ARG A 562 -6.48 24.87 14.17
CA ARG A 562 -7.59 25.84 14.13
C ARG A 562 -8.59 25.58 13.00
N ALA A 563 -8.89 24.31 12.78
CA ALA A 563 -10.00 23.90 11.94
C ALA A 563 -11.37 24.24 12.59
N LEU A 564 -11.41 24.31 13.93
CA LEU A 564 -12.59 24.52 14.76
C LEU A 564 -12.32 25.61 15.80
N ASP A 565 -13.32 26.43 16.08
CA ASP A 565 -13.38 27.30 17.25
C ASP A 565 -14.29 26.65 18.30
N ILE A 566 -13.87 26.63 19.57
CA ILE A 566 -14.53 25.82 20.63
C ILE A 566 -15.20 26.74 21.63
N TYR A 567 -16.54 26.64 21.75
CA TYR A 567 -17.34 27.42 22.70
C TYR A 567 -17.80 26.49 23.81
N ILE A 568 -17.46 26.82 25.05
CA ILE A 568 -17.82 26.05 26.25
C ILE A 568 -18.74 26.89 27.11
N ASP A 569 -19.93 26.38 27.40
CA ASP A 569 -20.97 27.08 28.17
C ASP A 569 -21.24 26.38 29.51
N GLY A 570 -21.54 27.15 30.57
CA GLY A 570 -21.82 26.60 31.91
C GLY A 570 -20.59 26.08 32.68
N PHE A 571 -19.39 26.60 32.44
CA PHE A 571 -18.15 26.08 33.04
C PHE A 571 -18.16 26.06 34.58
N SER A 572 -18.74 27.09 35.21
CA SER A 572 -18.83 27.21 36.68
C SER A 572 -19.73 26.19 37.35
N GLU A 573 -20.71 25.63 36.64
CA GLU A 573 -21.70 24.68 37.18
C GLU A 573 -21.11 23.27 37.34
N MET A 574 -19.87 23.07 36.89
CA MET A 574 -19.21 21.79 36.85
C MET A 574 -18.47 21.43 38.14
N LYS A 575 -18.41 20.12 38.42
CA LYS A 575 -17.59 19.56 39.50
C LYS A 575 -16.10 19.95 39.32
N PRO A 576 -15.32 20.12 40.42
CA PRO A 576 -13.93 20.57 40.34
C PRO A 576 -13.04 19.80 39.36
N HIS A 577 -13.14 18.47 39.30
CA HIS A 577 -12.31 17.65 38.41
C HIS A 577 -12.57 17.93 36.91
N ILE A 578 -13.83 18.15 36.52
CA ILE A 578 -14.21 18.47 35.13
C ILE A 578 -13.69 19.86 34.76
N ARG A 579 -13.74 20.82 35.69
CA ARG A 579 -13.15 22.16 35.48
C ARG A 579 -11.64 22.09 35.24
N VAL A 580 -10.93 21.25 35.99
CA VAL A 580 -9.50 21.00 35.81
C VAL A 580 -9.23 20.36 34.45
N GLU A 581 -10.05 19.41 34.02
CA GLU A 581 -9.91 18.74 32.74
C GLU A 581 -10.12 19.69 31.55
N ILE A 582 -11.19 20.50 31.58
CA ILE A 582 -11.44 21.54 30.57
C ILE A 582 -10.29 22.56 30.55
N ALA A 583 -9.82 23.01 31.72
CA ALA A 583 -8.69 23.93 31.80
C ALA A 583 -7.38 23.32 31.25
N SER A 584 -7.13 22.04 31.55
CA SER A 584 -6.01 21.26 31.02
C SER A 584 -6.07 21.15 29.49
N PHE A 585 -7.25 20.85 28.95
CA PHE A 585 -7.49 20.83 27.51
C PHE A 585 -7.16 22.18 26.88
N VAL A 586 -7.72 23.27 27.42
CA VAL A 586 -7.45 24.63 26.93
C VAL A 586 -5.96 24.96 26.94
N LYS A 587 -5.21 24.50 27.95
CA LYS A 587 -3.74 24.64 28.04
C LYS A 587 -3.00 23.83 26.97
N ASN A 588 -3.45 22.62 26.67
CA ASN A 588 -2.81 21.71 25.71
C ASN A 588 -2.99 22.13 24.24
N TYR A 589 -3.93 23.03 23.94
CA TYR A 589 -4.17 23.57 22.60
C TYR A 589 -3.95 25.09 22.52
N PRO A 590 -2.71 25.58 22.69
CA PRO A 590 -2.41 27.02 22.78
C PRO A 590 -2.68 27.81 21.49
N ASN A 591 -2.91 27.12 20.38
CA ASN A 591 -3.21 27.73 19.08
C ASN A 591 -4.70 27.79 18.76
N THR A 592 -5.54 27.05 19.47
CA THR A 592 -6.96 26.94 19.20
C THR A 592 -7.73 28.12 19.78
N ASN A 593 -8.81 28.48 19.11
CA ASN A 593 -9.70 29.54 19.58
C ASN A 593 -10.68 28.98 20.61
N PHE A 594 -10.82 29.67 21.73
CA PHE A 594 -11.72 29.30 22.81
C PHE A 594 -12.55 30.48 23.27
N ILE A 595 -13.84 30.22 23.54
CA ILE A 595 -14.69 31.09 24.36
C ILE A 595 -15.28 30.21 25.47
N ILE A 596 -15.06 30.60 26.72
CA ILE A 596 -15.60 29.89 27.88
C ILE A 596 -16.49 30.84 28.66
N ALA A 597 -17.78 30.52 28.78
CA ALA A 597 -18.70 31.27 29.63
C ALA A 597 -18.73 30.69 31.05
N THR A 598 -18.59 31.55 32.06
CA THR A 598 -18.53 31.15 33.46
C THR A 598 -19.08 32.22 34.40
N HIS A 599 -19.53 31.83 35.59
CA HIS A 599 -19.65 32.77 36.72
C HIS A 599 -18.27 33.23 37.20
N PRO A 600 -18.17 34.36 37.93
CA PRO A 600 -16.95 34.77 38.57
C PRO A 600 -16.39 33.63 39.43
N LEU A 601 -15.15 33.24 39.14
CA LEU A 601 -14.45 32.18 39.85
C LEU A 601 -13.07 32.71 40.23
N ASP A 602 -12.58 32.31 41.41
CA ASP A 602 -11.17 32.46 41.79
C ASP A 602 -10.31 31.46 41.00
N TRP A 603 -10.27 31.65 39.69
CA TRP A 603 -9.33 30.98 38.82
C TRP A 603 -8.59 32.04 38.02
N LEU A 604 -7.26 32.03 38.10
CA LEU A 604 -6.41 32.90 37.31
C LEU A 604 -6.06 32.17 36.02
N PRO A 605 -6.74 32.45 34.90
CA PRO A 605 -6.28 31.93 33.63
C PRO A 605 -4.88 32.48 33.33
N SER A 606 -4.05 31.70 32.66
CA SER A 606 -2.68 32.11 32.26
C SER A 606 -2.68 33.49 31.57
N SER A 607 -1.59 34.25 31.64
CA SER A 607 -1.44 35.62 31.07
C SER A 607 -1.81 35.81 29.59
N HIS A 608 -2.02 34.71 28.84
CA HIS A 608 -2.42 34.72 27.43
C HIS A 608 -3.92 34.54 27.17
N ILE A 609 -4.74 34.42 28.21
CA ILE A 609 -6.19 34.31 28.12
C ILE A 609 -6.78 35.63 28.63
N LYS A 610 -7.64 36.25 27.83
CA LYS A 610 -8.31 37.51 28.23
C LYS A 610 -9.63 37.18 28.90
N THR A 611 -9.85 37.74 30.08
CA THR A 611 -11.13 37.64 30.78
C THR A 611 -11.92 38.92 30.57
N TYR A 612 -13.11 38.79 29.99
CA TYR A 612 -14.07 39.87 29.81
C TYR A 612 -15.25 39.65 30.75
N ILE A 613 -15.57 40.66 31.54
CA ILE A 613 -16.71 40.66 32.45
C ILE A 613 -17.88 41.29 31.69
N LEU A 614 -18.87 40.46 31.35
CA LEU A 614 -20.14 40.87 30.76
C LEU A 614 -20.91 41.70 31.80
N GLN A 615 -21.16 42.96 31.46
CA GLN A 615 -21.87 43.89 32.34
C GLN A 615 -23.38 43.69 32.23
N PRO A 616 -24.14 43.94 33.32
CA PRO A 616 -25.58 44.09 33.25
C PRO A 616 -25.98 45.17 32.22
N LEU A 617 -27.17 45.05 31.65
CA LEU A 617 -27.74 46.04 30.74
C LEU A 617 -27.93 47.38 31.48
N LYS A 618 -27.62 48.48 30.80
CA LYS A 618 -27.94 49.83 31.27
C LYS A 618 -29.45 50.05 31.29
N PRO A 619 -29.99 50.94 32.14
CA PRO A 619 -31.42 51.22 32.19
C PRO A 619 -32.03 51.54 30.81
N GLN A 620 -31.34 52.33 29.98
CA GLN A 620 -31.79 52.62 28.62
C GLN A 620 -31.84 51.35 27.74
N GLN A 621 -30.84 50.46 27.86
CA GLN A 621 -30.81 49.21 27.09
C GLN A 621 -31.92 48.24 27.52
N ILE A 622 -32.30 48.27 28.80
CA ILE A 622 -33.45 47.50 29.32
C ILE A 622 -34.76 48.04 28.72
N GLU A 623 -34.93 49.37 28.69
CA GLU A 623 -36.08 50.01 28.05
C GLU A 623 -36.16 49.66 26.57
N ASP A 624 -35.08 49.89 25.82
CA ASP A 624 -35.01 49.58 24.40
C ASP A 624 -35.32 48.09 24.14
N PHE A 625 -34.84 47.19 25.01
CA PHE A 625 -35.13 45.76 24.90
C PHE A 625 -36.61 45.44 25.12
N LEU A 626 -37.25 46.01 26.15
CA LEU A 626 -38.69 45.82 26.40
C LEU A 626 -39.54 46.36 25.25
N LEU A 627 -39.20 47.55 24.75
CA LEU A 627 -39.89 48.17 23.62
C LEU A 627 -39.73 47.34 22.34
N SER A 628 -38.57 46.73 22.12
CA SER A 628 -38.35 45.85 20.96
C SER A 628 -39.23 44.58 20.97
N ARG A 629 -39.84 44.20 22.11
CA ARG A 629 -40.75 43.04 22.20
C ARG A 629 -42.13 43.28 21.59
N HIS A 630 -42.49 44.50 21.17
CA HIS A 630 -43.78 44.75 20.51
C HIS A 630 -44.02 43.84 19.27
N ILE A 631 -42.95 43.35 18.63
CA ILE A 631 -43.00 42.47 17.46
C ILE A 631 -43.57 41.08 17.80
N ILE A 632 -43.39 40.61 19.04
CA ILE A 632 -43.76 39.26 19.47
C ILE A 632 -45.07 39.23 20.26
N ILE A 633 -45.57 40.41 20.64
CA ILE A 633 -46.83 40.57 21.33
C ILE A 633 -47.97 40.31 20.33
N PRO A 634 -48.92 39.41 20.63
CA PRO A 634 -50.07 39.15 19.77
C PRO A 634 -50.85 40.44 19.46
N GLY A 635 -51.30 40.63 18.22
CA GLY A 635 -52.06 41.83 17.83
C GLY A 635 -53.40 42.03 18.57
N ASN A 636 -53.88 41.02 19.28
CA ASN A 636 -55.06 41.06 20.14
C ASN A 636 -54.72 41.27 21.63
N ALA A 637 -53.47 41.59 21.97
CA ALA A 637 -53.07 41.85 23.34
C ALA A 637 -53.81 43.08 23.90
N PRO A 638 -54.28 43.03 25.16
CA PRO A 638 -54.96 44.14 25.83
C PRO A 638 -54.23 45.48 25.75
N ILE A 639 -52.89 45.47 25.86
CA ILE A 639 -52.05 46.65 25.77
C ILE A 639 -51.10 46.49 24.58
N SER A 640 -51.22 47.36 23.57
CA SER A 640 -50.40 47.34 22.34
C SER A 640 -50.06 48.76 21.84
N GLY A 641 -49.17 48.86 20.84
CA GLY A 641 -48.80 50.15 20.23
C GLY A 641 -48.22 51.16 21.22
N GLU A 642 -48.67 52.42 21.15
CA GLU A 642 -48.22 53.49 22.06
C GLU A 642 -48.57 53.22 23.53
N ASN A 643 -49.67 52.51 23.81
CA ASN A 643 -50.07 52.16 25.18
C ASN A 643 -49.07 51.18 25.80
N TYR A 644 -48.56 50.23 25.00
CA TYR A 644 -47.50 49.32 25.45
C TYR A 644 -46.19 50.04 25.74
N GLN A 645 -45.81 51.01 24.89
CA GLN A 645 -44.62 51.83 25.14
C GLN A 645 -44.72 52.59 26.47
N LYS A 646 -45.86 53.26 26.72
CA LYS A 646 -46.13 53.95 27.98
C LYS A 646 -46.13 53.00 29.18
N ALA A 647 -46.72 51.81 29.04
CA ALA A 647 -46.76 50.80 30.09
C ALA A 647 -45.34 50.30 30.45
N CYS A 648 -44.47 50.06 29.46
CA CYS A 648 -43.07 49.70 29.68
C CYS A 648 -42.30 50.80 30.43
N GLN A 649 -42.48 52.06 30.01
CA GLN A 649 -41.82 53.20 30.65
C GLN A 649 -42.28 53.39 32.10
N ASN A 650 -43.59 53.27 32.36
CA ASN A 650 -44.15 53.34 33.71
C ASN A 650 -43.67 52.21 34.61
N TYR A 651 -43.60 50.98 34.08
CA TYR A 651 -43.06 49.82 34.79
C TYR A 651 -41.61 50.07 35.23
N LEU A 652 -40.75 50.49 34.30
CA LEU A 652 -39.35 50.79 34.60
C LEU A 652 -39.18 51.97 35.55
N ALA A 653 -39.99 53.02 35.40
CA ALA A 653 -40.00 54.16 36.32
C ALA A 653 -40.34 53.72 37.75
N THR A 654 -41.35 52.85 37.91
CA THR A 654 -41.76 52.32 39.23
C THR A 654 -40.64 51.50 39.87
N ILE A 655 -40.04 50.59 39.11
CA ILE A 655 -38.98 49.71 39.60
C ILE A 655 -37.69 50.47 39.92
N PHE A 656 -37.28 51.42 39.08
CA PHE A 656 -36.04 52.18 39.32
C PHE A 656 -36.17 53.29 40.36
N HIS A 657 -37.39 53.60 40.82
CA HIS A 657 -37.67 54.52 41.93
C HIS A 657 -37.63 53.87 43.33
N GLN A 658 -37.76 52.54 43.44
CA GLN A 658 -37.65 51.82 44.71
C GLN A 658 -36.16 51.74 45.19
N GLU A 659 -35.96 51.64 46.51
CA GLU A 659 -34.72 51.91 47.28
C GLU A 659 -33.34 51.68 46.59
N GLN A 660 -32.41 52.61 46.83
CA GLN A 660 -31.04 52.59 46.29
C GLN A 660 -30.22 51.33 46.64
N SER A 661 -30.54 50.62 47.73
CA SER A 661 -29.79 49.46 48.22
C SER A 661 -30.00 48.18 47.39
N GLY A 662 -31.07 48.10 46.59
CA GLY A 662 -31.41 46.94 45.75
C GLY A 662 -31.25 47.16 44.23
N LYS A 663 -30.95 48.40 43.80
CA LYS A 663 -30.96 48.80 42.39
C LYS A 663 -30.02 47.98 41.49
N ILE A 664 -28.84 47.61 42.00
CA ILE A 664 -27.87 46.79 41.26
C ILE A 664 -28.42 45.37 41.04
N THR A 665 -29.02 44.78 42.07
CA THR A 665 -29.62 43.44 42.01
C THR A 665 -30.79 43.41 41.02
N ILE A 666 -31.66 44.42 41.07
CA ILE A 666 -32.79 44.57 40.14
C ILE A 666 -32.29 44.72 38.69
N ILE A 667 -31.28 45.55 38.44
CA ILE A 667 -30.69 45.70 37.10
C ILE A 667 -30.08 44.38 36.62
N GLN A 668 -29.42 43.61 37.49
CA GLN A 668 -28.88 42.29 37.16
C GLN A 668 -29.99 41.29 36.80
N GLU A 669 -31.09 41.28 37.55
CA GLU A 669 -32.24 40.43 37.25
C GLU A 669 -32.93 40.81 35.94
N LEU A 670 -33.14 42.11 35.71
CA LEU A 670 -33.66 42.66 34.47
C LEU A 670 -32.67 42.56 33.32
N SER A 671 -31.42 42.18 33.53
CA SER A 671 -30.49 41.91 32.44
C SER A 671 -30.68 40.51 31.83
N ASN A 672 -31.57 39.70 32.40
CA ASN A 672 -31.91 38.39 31.86
C ASN A 672 -32.92 38.52 30.70
N PRO A 673 -32.53 38.20 29.45
CA PRO A 673 -33.41 38.36 28.30
C PRO A 673 -34.69 37.52 28.38
N MET A 674 -34.64 36.34 29.00
CA MET A 674 -35.83 35.50 29.18
C MET A 674 -36.80 36.11 30.19
N LYS A 675 -36.28 36.64 31.31
CA LYS A 675 -37.12 37.34 32.29
C LYS A 675 -37.74 38.60 31.69
N LEU A 676 -36.96 39.41 30.95
CA LEU A 676 -37.48 40.61 30.29
C LEU A 676 -38.54 40.29 29.23
N THR A 677 -38.36 39.19 28.49
CA THR A 677 -39.36 38.76 27.51
C THR A 677 -40.67 38.35 28.20
N ALA A 678 -40.59 37.61 29.31
CA ALA A 678 -41.76 37.29 30.12
C ALA A 678 -42.42 38.55 30.71
N ILE A 679 -41.63 39.53 31.19
CA ILE A 679 -42.14 40.81 31.68
C ILE A 679 -42.88 41.57 30.56
N ALA A 680 -42.33 41.62 29.36
CA ALA A 680 -42.98 42.24 28.21
C ALA A 680 -44.33 41.58 27.88
N GLU A 681 -44.39 40.24 27.90
CA GLU A 681 -45.64 39.49 27.72
C GLU A 681 -46.64 39.76 28.85
N MET A 682 -46.17 39.88 30.10
CA MET A 682 -47.02 40.22 31.24
C MET A 682 -47.59 41.64 31.11
N ILE A 683 -46.76 42.62 30.75
CA ILE A 683 -47.18 44.02 30.52
C ILE A 683 -48.24 44.07 29.41
N ALA A 684 -48.04 43.34 28.32
CA ALA A 684 -48.99 43.31 27.20
C ALA A 684 -50.35 42.70 27.56
N ASN A 685 -50.37 41.76 28.51
CA ASN A 685 -51.56 41.03 28.95
C ASN A 685 -52.26 41.65 30.18
N CYS A 686 -51.71 42.71 30.76
CA CYS A 686 -52.38 43.45 31.84
C CYS A 686 -53.66 44.13 31.32
N GLN A 687 -54.74 44.09 32.09
CA GLN A 687 -55.98 44.82 31.76
C GLN A 687 -55.78 46.33 31.95
N GLU A 688 -56.23 47.14 31.00
CA GLU A 688 -56.23 48.61 31.12
C GLU A 688 -57.00 49.04 32.39
N GLY A 689 -56.28 49.54 33.40
CA GLY A 689 -56.85 50.01 34.68
C GLY A 689 -56.55 49.16 35.93
N GLY A 690 -55.76 48.09 35.82
CA GLY A 690 -55.29 47.30 36.97
C GLY A 690 -54.21 48.01 37.80
N VAL A 691 -54.46 48.17 39.09
CA VAL A 691 -53.61 48.86 40.08
C VAL A 691 -52.31 48.09 40.35
N GLY A 692 -51.16 48.78 40.23
CA GLY A 692 -49.91 48.50 40.94
C GLY A 692 -49.00 47.41 40.38
N PHE A 693 -47.95 47.79 39.65
CA PHE A 693 -46.75 46.97 39.47
C PHE A 693 -45.97 46.96 40.80
N GLY A 694 -46.33 46.08 41.72
CA GLY A 694 -45.81 46.07 43.09
C GLY A 694 -45.45 44.72 43.70
N GLU A 695 -45.56 43.61 42.96
CA GLU A 695 -45.05 42.29 43.38
C GLU A 695 -44.11 41.68 42.36
#